data_AF-E8V2G5-F1
#
_entry.id   AF-E8V2G5-F1
#
_cell.length_a   1.000
_cell.length_b   1.000
_cell.length_c   1.000
_cell.angle_alpha   90.00
_cell.angle_beta   90.00
_cell.angle_gamma   90.00
#
_symmetry.space_group_name_H-M   'P 1'
#
loop_
_entity.id
_entity.type
_entity.pdbx_description
1 polymer ?
#
loop_
_entity_poly.entity_id
_entity_poly.type
_entity_poly.pdbx_seq_one_letter_code
_entity_poly.pdbx_strand_id
1 'polypeptide(L)'
;MIGPVQKTKTLKSPSSTPPLGWMVVQVFKAEGQTYPALTVELFGWFDFTLGLLIFFAPFFVSSLLNLPPLSQETSHYVRLVGLLVSGLGMLYVVSGRLSSQGFIFASMLDRPLVPVVMAILWYRNMIPGALALAFSISDFSGFLWTLSAWQAEVRRTLPAERPLPRFAAALFGFLSGVARNARTFHPDGRVFRGTILSLNPEQPALAKAAKSFGESAVLLRIGMGLMKKGMPSWLAKLIPDAPSIAARIFSPDSPEEIRLERRPMEDLDLLCTAGGDRLWKLVLNLATGGWNFGLHRYNFFDNKYFAQIPYRLEEGSGVWFRLVAGADAVELGGAPMDPAARDRGLSQVVAGHGTLRIEAQRTGNRHEPFVPIAEIRFEEEIYIDQETLHFDPVAGRGLVPQGYLTEVRKVVYPASVSSRPASVQERNARENEGLIPRLERFLTQAPSSPLEEGTPDMNPSTYLPSERLSRWRWLKIASLIVLVVFLVAGVYLTVRLTRDRPVEYADDEQHFKYGSTGGERTMGIPYWFWVALPEIFPEYLPDHKAGRGYQSLGMIYEEGKDPRYDLPVGVSRRNVRGIDVVYLNCAVCHTGTVRDSEGAKPRVISGMPAQGLNLGAFEKFLTSIPLDQKFTPQHMLDQIHAMENDPKRLIEKPDLINRLIFRYYAVYLMREKMLMLNQRLGFIHTATWGPGRVDTFNAPKALLNFNMTHADPKEMMGNADFPSIWNQGPREGMQLHWDGNNTSVNERNLSAAFGTGAYPPTLDAKLVQRTATWLLTAKPLPYPYPIDSQLAQQGAPIYAQHCAYCHGERNAPFHGDQVGKVVPIEKIGTDRSRLDSYTYLVAANQGTLYAGYEKDWGFGPPYPQRFSHFHKTQGYANSPLDGIWLRAPYLHNGSVPNLRELLEPSANRSVTFYRGNDVYDPQNVGFVSNVAEQNGMSFFAYDTTAVGNGHQGHEGSAYGTDLLPAEKRALLEYLKTF
;
A
#
# COMPACT_ATOMS: atom_id res chain seq x y z
N MET A 1 60.65 -2.25 -57.50
CA MET A 1 61.44 -1.94 -56.29
C MET A 1 60.56 -1.22 -55.30
N ILE A 2 60.40 -1.82 -54.11
CA ILE A 2 60.21 -1.23 -52.76
C ILE A 2 59.33 0.03 -52.63
N GLY A 3 58.18 -0.12 -51.98
CA GLY A 3 57.42 0.96 -51.33
C GLY A 3 57.34 0.71 -49.80
N PRO A 4 57.47 1.73 -48.94
CA PRO A 4 57.63 1.53 -47.50
C PRO A 4 56.30 1.57 -46.70
N VAL A 5 56.19 0.58 -45.82
CA VAL A 5 55.50 0.46 -44.53
C VAL A 5 54.79 1.72 -43.99
N GLN A 6 53.45 1.65 -43.88
CA GLN A 6 52.64 2.56 -43.08
C GLN A 6 52.51 2.05 -41.63
N LYS A 7 52.93 2.87 -40.67
CA LYS A 7 52.83 2.62 -39.23
C LYS A 7 51.37 2.63 -38.76
N THR A 8 50.91 1.52 -38.19
CA THR A 8 49.69 1.42 -37.38
C THR A 8 49.83 2.24 -36.10
N LYS A 9 49.00 3.28 -35.93
CA LYS A 9 48.87 4.03 -34.67
C LYS A 9 48.18 3.15 -33.63
N THR A 10 48.92 2.86 -32.56
CA THR A 10 48.41 2.36 -31.29
C THR A 10 47.50 3.41 -30.63
N LEU A 11 46.25 3.03 -30.37
CA LEU A 11 45.29 3.82 -29.59
C LEU A 11 45.74 3.83 -28.12
N LYS A 12 46.32 4.95 -27.68
CA LYS A 12 46.45 5.31 -26.26
C LYS A 12 45.06 5.46 -25.63
N SER A 13 44.93 5.05 -24.38
CA SER A 13 43.76 5.31 -23.52
C SER A 13 43.47 6.82 -23.40
N PRO A 14 42.22 7.29 -23.51
CA PRO A 14 41.87 8.65 -23.14
C PRO A 14 41.38 8.69 -21.69
N SER A 15 42.25 9.16 -20.79
CA SER A 15 41.91 9.60 -19.44
C SER A 15 41.95 11.14 -19.36
N SER A 16 41.42 11.82 -20.37
CA SER A 16 41.29 13.28 -20.39
C SER A 16 39.92 13.65 -20.95
N THR A 17 39.16 14.43 -20.19
CA THR A 17 37.94 15.11 -20.67
C THR A 17 38.26 15.86 -21.97
N PRO A 18 37.44 15.75 -23.02
CA PRO A 18 37.69 16.44 -24.27
C PRO A 18 37.61 17.97 -24.08
N PRO A 19 38.41 18.78 -24.81
CA PRO A 19 38.35 20.23 -24.72
C PRO A 19 36.97 20.76 -25.12
N LEU A 20 36.49 21.82 -24.47
CA LEU A 20 35.17 22.43 -24.70
C LEU A 20 34.92 22.74 -26.20
N GLY A 21 35.95 23.21 -26.92
CA GLY A 21 35.87 23.48 -28.36
C GLY A 21 35.59 22.24 -29.22
N TRP A 22 36.06 21.05 -28.83
CA TRP A 22 35.75 19.80 -29.50
C TRP A 22 34.30 19.37 -29.25
N MET A 23 33.81 19.55 -28.02
CA MET A 23 32.40 19.28 -27.67
C MET A 23 31.44 20.19 -28.45
N VAL A 24 31.77 21.48 -28.58
CA VAL A 24 30.97 22.43 -29.37
C VAL A 24 30.93 22.03 -30.85
N VAL A 25 32.08 21.67 -31.45
CA VAL A 25 32.12 21.21 -32.85
C VAL A 25 31.30 19.93 -33.05
N GLN A 26 31.33 18.99 -32.10
CA GLN A 26 30.57 17.73 -32.17
C GLN A 26 29.05 17.94 -32.04
N VAL A 27 28.60 18.92 -31.25
CA VAL A 27 27.17 19.31 -31.21
C VAL A 27 26.67 19.84 -32.55
N PHE A 28 27.52 20.44 -33.38
CA PHE A 28 27.11 20.96 -34.70
C PHE A 28 27.35 19.98 -35.86
N LYS A 29 28.48 19.25 -35.87
CA LYS A 29 28.90 18.40 -37.01
C LYS A 29 28.68 16.89 -36.83
N ALA A 30 28.53 16.40 -35.60
CA ALA A 30 28.34 14.97 -35.27
C ALA A 30 29.30 14.00 -35.99
N GLU A 31 30.59 14.38 -36.13
CA GLU A 31 31.59 13.58 -36.85
C GLU A 31 31.95 12.31 -36.06
N GLY A 32 31.66 11.13 -36.63
CA GLY A 32 31.95 9.83 -36.02
C GLY A 32 30.77 9.21 -35.23
N GLN A 33 29.56 9.72 -35.42
CA GLN A 33 28.35 9.23 -34.73
C GLN A 33 28.01 7.77 -35.06
N THR A 34 27.74 6.97 -34.03
CA THR A 34 27.30 5.56 -34.20
C THR A 34 25.81 5.48 -34.53
N TYR A 35 25.38 4.39 -35.17
CA TYR A 35 23.96 4.21 -35.51
C TYR A 35 23.01 4.25 -34.28
N PRO A 36 23.36 3.66 -33.10
CA PRO A 36 22.59 3.82 -31.87
C PRO A 36 22.58 5.24 -31.32
N ALA A 37 23.68 6.00 -31.51
CA ALA A 37 23.73 7.39 -31.08
C ALA A 37 22.78 8.26 -31.92
N LEU A 38 22.66 7.96 -33.21
CA LEU A 38 21.71 8.61 -34.10
C LEU A 38 20.25 8.30 -33.73
N THR A 39 19.91 7.07 -33.33
CA THR A 39 18.54 6.75 -32.88
C THR A 39 18.18 7.46 -31.59
N VAL A 40 19.14 7.62 -30.67
CA VAL A 40 18.97 8.39 -29.43
C VAL A 40 18.79 9.89 -29.73
N GLU A 41 19.53 10.46 -30.69
CA GLU A 41 19.34 11.84 -31.14
C GLU A 41 17.95 12.06 -31.75
N LEU A 42 17.54 11.19 -32.69
CA LEU A 42 16.25 11.33 -33.37
C LEU A 42 15.07 11.20 -32.41
N PHE A 43 15.18 10.32 -31.41
CA PHE A 43 14.20 10.25 -30.33
C PHE A 43 14.19 11.54 -29.48
N GLY A 44 15.36 12.13 -29.21
CA GLY A 44 15.44 13.43 -28.54
C GLY A 44 14.75 14.56 -29.30
N TRP A 45 14.86 14.60 -30.62
CA TRP A 45 14.13 15.56 -31.46
C TRP A 45 12.61 15.35 -31.43
N PHE A 46 12.17 14.11 -31.37
CA PHE A 46 10.77 13.77 -31.18
C PHE A 46 10.24 14.29 -29.84
N ASP A 47 10.92 14.00 -28.73
CA ASP A 47 10.54 14.48 -27.38
C ASP A 47 10.58 16.01 -27.29
N PHE A 48 11.60 16.64 -27.88
CA PHE A 48 11.70 18.10 -27.92
C PHE A 48 10.48 18.73 -28.61
N THR A 49 10.10 18.20 -29.77
CA THR A 49 8.95 18.69 -30.55
C THR A 49 7.63 18.44 -29.81
N LEU A 50 7.48 17.26 -29.20
CA LEU A 50 6.31 16.92 -28.39
C LEU A 50 6.17 17.85 -27.17
N GLY A 51 7.28 18.12 -26.46
CA GLY A 51 7.31 19.05 -25.34
C GLY A 51 6.89 20.47 -25.74
N LEU A 52 7.36 20.98 -26.88
CA LEU A 52 6.94 22.27 -27.43
C LEU A 52 5.45 22.29 -27.81
N LEU A 53 4.93 21.20 -28.38
CA LEU A 53 3.49 21.10 -28.71
C LEU A 53 2.63 21.15 -27.44
N ILE A 54 3.02 20.44 -26.38
CA ILE A 54 2.35 20.48 -25.07
C ILE A 54 2.44 21.89 -24.46
N PHE A 55 3.58 22.55 -24.59
CA PHE A 55 3.82 23.89 -24.05
C PHE A 55 2.99 24.97 -24.77
N PHE A 56 2.92 24.96 -26.10
CA PHE A 56 2.23 26.00 -26.86
C PHE A 56 0.74 25.73 -27.07
N ALA A 57 0.34 24.45 -27.17
CA ALA A 57 -1.04 24.04 -27.49
C ALA A 57 -1.63 23.01 -26.50
N PRO A 58 -1.68 23.30 -25.18
CA PRO A 58 -2.13 22.32 -24.17
C PRO A 58 -3.60 21.89 -24.34
N PHE A 59 -4.47 22.77 -24.82
CA PHE A 59 -5.88 22.46 -25.07
C PHE A 59 -6.08 21.52 -26.27
N PHE A 60 -5.28 21.69 -27.32
CA PHE A 60 -5.28 20.79 -28.47
C PHE A 60 -4.83 19.38 -28.06
N VAL A 61 -3.74 19.30 -27.27
CA VAL A 61 -3.25 18.02 -26.75
C VAL A 61 -4.26 17.35 -25.82
N SER A 62 -4.93 18.11 -24.95
CA SER A 62 -6.01 17.59 -24.09
C SER A 62 -7.15 16.99 -24.90
N SER A 63 -7.61 17.69 -25.95
CA SER A 63 -8.64 17.19 -26.86
C SER A 63 -8.20 15.93 -27.61
N LEU A 64 -6.98 15.93 -28.15
CA LEU A 64 -6.42 14.78 -28.89
C LEU A 64 -6.33 13.52 -28.02
N LEU A 65 -6.02 13.68 -26.73
CA LEU A 65 -5.88 12.59 -25.77
C LEU A 65 -7.19 12.28 -25.01
N ASN A 66 -8.30 12.92 -25.39
CA ASN A 66 -9.61 12.79 -24.74
C ASN A 66 -9.54 13.01 -23.21
N LEU A 67 -8.78 14.02 -22.79
CA LEU A 67 -8.64 14.42 -21.39
C LEU A 67 -9.79 15.36 -20.99
N PRO A 68 -10.10 15.46 -19.68
CA PRO A 68 -11.06 16.45 -19.20
C PRO A 68 -10.68 17.88 -19.63
N PRO A 69 -11.68 18.77 -19.85
CA PRO A 69 -11.43 20.15 -20.22
C PRO A 69 -10.50 20.83 -19.21
N LEU A 70 -9.41 21.42 -19.69
CA LEU A 70 -8.44 22.07 -18.82
C LEU A 70 -9.00 23.41 -18.30
N SER A 71 -8.89 23.64 -16.99
CA SER A 71 -9.05 24.99 -16.43
C SER A 71 -7.82 25.86 -16.75
N GLN A 72 -7.94 27.17 -16.53
CA GLN A 72 -6.84 28.10 -16.76
C GLN A 72 -5.61 27.75 -15.88
N GLU A 73 -5.81 27.43 -14.61
CA GLU A 73 -4.76 26.97 -13.70
C GLU A 73 -4.13 25.64 -14.11
N THR A 74 -4.96 24.63 -14.45
CA THR A 74 -4.45 23.31 -14.88
C THR A 74 -3.62 23.42 -16.16
N SER A 75 -3.96 24.37 -17.04
CA SER A 75 -3.18 24.62 -18.26
C SER A 75 -1.74 25.08 -17.96
N HIS A 76 -1.50 25.83 -16.88
CA HIS A 76 -0.15 26.27 -16.50
C HIS A 76 0.73 25.08 -16.07
N TYR A 77 0.17 24.13 -15.33
CA TYR A 77 0.88 22.90 -14.95
C TYR A 77 1.19 22.03 -16.16
N VAL A 78 0.26 21.89 -17.11
CA VAL A 78 0.50 21.14 -18.36
C VAL A 78 1.61 21.78 -19.19
N ARG A 79 1.66 23.12 -19.26
CA ARG A 79 2.76 23.83 -19.92
C ARG A 79 4.11 23.58 -19.23
N LEU A 80 4.15 23.56 -17.89
CA LEU A 80 5.37 23.23 -17.16
C LEU A 80 5.87 21.82 -17.50
N VAL A 81 4.97 20.84 -17.65
CA VAL A 81 5.32 19.49 -18.13
C VAL A 81 5.91 19.55 -19.54
N GLY A 82 5.28 20.30 -20.46
CA GLY A 82 5.82 20.49 -21.82
C GLY A 82 7.23 21.06 -21.84
N LEU A 83 7.51 22.04 -20.96
CA LEU A 83 8.85 22.62 -20.80
C LEU A 83 9.88 21.56 -20.33
N LEU A 84 9.53 20.74 -19.33
CA LEU A 84 10.42 19.69 -18.81
C LEU A 84 10.70 18.60 -19.86
N VAL A 85 9.66 18.17 -20.60
CA VAL A 85 9.80 17.20 -21.70
C VAL A 85 10.70 17.76 -22.81
N SER A 86 10.56 19.05 -23.15
CA SER A 86 11.43 19.70 -24.13
C SER A 86 12.90 19.74 -23.67
N GLY A 87 13.14 20.04 -22.39
CA GLY A 87 14.48 20.04 -21.80
C GLY A 87 15.13 18.65 -21.83
N LEU A 88 14.34 17.61 -21.52
CA LEU A 88 14.80 16.22 -21.61
C LEU A 88 15.14 15.83 -23.06
N GLY A 89 14.27 16.15 -24.03
CA GLY A 89 14.52 15.90 -25.45
C GLY A 89 15.82 16.53 -25.94
N MET A 90 16.14 17.75 -25.49
CA MET A 90 17.39 18.42 -25.84
C MET A 90 18.63 17.70 -25.24
N LEU A 91 18.53 17.17 -24.03
CA LEU A 91 19.61 16.36 -23.43
C LEU A 91 19.87 15.08 -24.24
N TYR A 92 18.82 14.46 -24.77
CA TYR A 92 18.90 13.31 -25.67
C TYR A 92 19.59 13.66 -26.99
N VAL A 93 19.24 14.79 -27.60
CA VAL A 93 19.90 15.31 -28.83
C VAL A 93 21.39 15.55 -28.60
N VAL A 94 21.75 16.27 -27.53
CA VAL A 94 23.16 16.56 -27.21
C VAL A 94 23.93 15.25 -26.96
N SER A 95 23.35 14.31 -26.22
CA SER A 95 23.99 13.05 -25.89
C SER A 95 24.20 12.14 -27.10
N GLY A 96 23.23 12.12 -28.03
CA GLY A 96 23.34 11.41 -29.30
C GLY A 96 24.40 12.02 -30.21
N ARG A 97 24.47 13.36 -30.32
CA ARG A 97 25.50 14.05 -31.12
C ARG A 97 26.91 13.90 -30.57
N LEU A 98 27.05 13.83 -29.25
CA LEU A 98 28.33 13.57 -28.57
C LEU A 98 28.71 12.07 -28.54
N SER A 99 27.86 11.16 -29.07
CA SER A 99 28.07 9.70 -29.05
C SER A 99 28.44 9.15 -27.67
N SER A 100 27.76 9.63 -26.63
CA SER A 100 28.01 9.23 -25.25
C SER A 100 27.53 7.79 -25.00
N GLN A 101 28.46 6.83 -25.07
CA GLN A 101 28.18 5.40 -24.87
C GLN A 101 27.50 5.11 -23.52
N GLY A 102 27.89 5.84 -22.46
CA GLY A 102 27.26 5.71 -21.14
C GLY A 102 25.81 6.16 -21.13
N PHE A 103 25.48 7.24 -21.84
CA PHE A 103 24.10 7.74 -21.93
C PHE A 103 23.24 6.86 -22.85
N ILE A 104 23.78 6.38 -23.97
CA ILE A 104 23.08 5.45 -24.87
C ILE A 104 22.72 4.16 -24.10
N PHE A 105 23.66 3.60 -23.34
CA PHE A 105 23.39 2.44 -22.51
C PHE A 105 22.37 2.72 -21.40
N ALA A 106 22.46 3.87 -20.72
CA ALA A 106 21.48 4.29 -19.73
C ALA A 106 20.06 4.42 -20.34
N SER A 107 19.96 4.99 -21.55
CA SER A 107 18.70 5.13 -22.29
C SER A 107 18.07 3.79 -22.72
N MET A 108 18.87 2.72 -22.74
CA MET A 108 18.40 1.36 -23.04
C MET A 108 17.96 0.62 -21.77
N LEU A 109 18.27 1.15 -20.58
CA LEU A 109 17.86 0.59 -19.29
C LEU A 109 16.60 1.26 -18.73
N ASP A 110 16.42 2.56 -18.97
CA ASP A 110 15.29 3.35 -18.45
C ASP A 110 14.00 3.19 -19.28
N ARG A 111 14.07 3.31 -20.61
CA ARG A 111 12.92 3.29 -21.52
C ARG A 111 12.07 2.00 -21.45
N PRO A 112 12.65 0.79 -21.25
CA PRO A 112 11.85 -0.42 -21.01
C PRO A 112 11.06 -0.41 -19.69
N LEU A 113 11.44 0.43 -18.72
CA LEU A 113 10.74 0.55 -17.44
C LEU A 113 9.53 1.47 -17.55
N VAL A 114 9.48 2.37 -18.54
CA VAL A 114 8.40 3.35 -18.72
C VAL A 114 7.03 2.67 -18.85
N PRO A 115 6.82 1.60 -19.65
CA PRO A 115 5.53 0.90 -19.69
C PRO A 115 5.07 0.35 -18.35
N VAL A 116 6.00 -0.14 -17.52
CA VAL A 116 5.69 -0.67 -16.18
C VAL A 116 5.26 0.45 -15.24
N VAL A 117 6.01 1.56 -15.25
CA VAL A 117 5.68 2.75 -14.45
C VAL A 117 4.33 3.33 -14.87
N MET A 118 4.09 3.48 -16.18
CA MET A 118 2.83 4.00 -16.71
C MET A 118 1.64 3.09 -16.40
N ALA A 119 1.81 1.77 -16.46
CA ALA A 119 0.78 0.81 -16.05
C ALA A 119 0.44 0.92 -14.56
N ILE A 120 1.44 1.13 -13.68
CA ILE A 120 1.23 1.34 -12.24
C ILE A 120 0.47 2.65 -12.00
N LEU A 121 0.89 3.74 -12.65
CA LEU A 121 0.24 5.05 -12.49
C LEU A 121 -1.21 5.03 -13.00
N TRP A 122 -1.47 4.34 -14.10
CA TRP A 122 -2.83 4.14 -14.62
C TRP A 122 -3.69 3.27 -13.69
N TYR A 123 -3.18 2.12 -13.23
CA TYR A 123 -3.88 1.23 -12.30
C TYR A 123 -4.26 1.93 -10.98
N ARG A 124 -3.49 2.92 -10.57
CA ARG A 124 -3.73 3.74 -9.36
C ARG A 124 -4.63 4.96 -9.61
N ASN A 125 -5.21 5.10 -10.80
CA ASN A 125 -6.00 6.26 -11.23
C ASN A 125 -5.24 7.60 -11.08
N MET A 126 -3.91 7.58 -11.18
CA MET A 126 -3.08 8.79 -11.09
C MET A 126 -2.90 9.47 -12.44
N ILE A 127 -2.94 8.70 -13.54
CA ILE A 127 -2.91 9.22 -14.91
C ILE A 127 -3.98 8.54 -15.78
N PRO A 128 -4.51 9.24 -16.80
CA PRO A 128 -5.43 8.67 -17.77
C PRO A 128 -4.79 7.55 -18.60
N GLY A 129 -5.57 6.51 -18.94
CA GLY A 129 -5.07 5.35 -19.69
C GLY A 129 -4.52 5.69 -21.08
N ALA A 130 -5.12 6.66 -21.77
CA ALA A 130 -4.62 7.14 -23.07
C ALA A 130 -3.22 7.75 -22.96
N LEU A 131 -2.95 8.52 -21.90
CA LEU A 131 -1.65 9.12 -21.63
C LEU A 131 -0.62 8.04 -21.27
N ALA A 132 -0.99 7.11 -20.40
CA ALA A 132 -0.15 5.98 -20.02
C ALA A 132 0.27 5.15 -21.24
N LEU A 133 -0.68 4.87 -22.13
CA LEU A 133 -0.46 4.10 -23.36
C LEU A 133 0.46 4.84 -24.35
N ALA A 134 0.25 6.14 -24.55
CA ALA A 134 1.05 6.95 -25.46
C ALA A 134 2.53 6.97 -25.07
N PHE A 135 2.86 7.23 -23.80
CA PHE A 135 4.24 7.18 -23.30
C PHE A 135 4.82 5.76 -23.36
N SER A 136 4.03 4.74 -23.01
CA SER A 136 4.47 3.35 -23.07
C SER A 136 4.88 2.93 -24.48
N ILE A 137 4.10 3.32 -25.50
CA ILE A 137 4.39 2.99 -26.90
C ILE A 137 5.61 3.76 -27.40
N SER A 138 5.68 5.07 -27.11
CA SER A 138 6.79 5.92 -27.56
C SER A 138 8.14 5.41 -27.05
N ASP A 139 8.29 5.31 -25.73
CA ASP A 139 9.55 4.92 -25.09
C ASP A 139 9.96 3.49 -25.42
N PHE A 140 9.02 2.54 -25.42
CA PHE A 140 9.33 1.15 -25.73
C PHE A 140 9.70 0.95 -27.20
N SER A 141 9.04 1.66 -28.12
CA SER A 141 9.40 1.63 -29.55
C SER A 141 10.77 2.27 -29.79
N GLY A 142 11.06 3.39 -29.11
CA GLY A 142 12.38 4.03 -29.13
C GLY A 142 13.49 3.12 -28.58
N PHE A 143 13.21 2.36 -27.52
CA PHE A 143 14.12 1.34 -27.00
C PHE A 143 14.39 0.23 -28.01
N LEU A 144 13.34 -0.37 -28.60
CA LEU A 144 13.49 -1.46 -29.57
C LEU A 144 14.28 -1.01 -30.80
N TRP A 145 14.09 0.24 -31.23
CA TRP A 145 14.83 0.83 -32.34
C TRP A 145 16.33 0.98 -32.01
N THR A 146 16.67 1.57 -30.87
CA THR A 146 18.06 1.72 -30.42
C THR A 146 18.73 0.35 -30.17
N LEU A 147 18.01 -0.61 -29.59
CA LEU A 147 18.49 -1.98 -29.38
C LEU A 147 18.78 -2.70 -30.71
N SER A 148 17.90 -2.55 -31.70
CA SER A 148 18.09 -3.11 -33.03
C SER A 148 19.31 -2.51 -33.73
N ALA A 149 19.46 -1.18 -33.68
CA ALA A 149 20.62 -0.47 -34.25
C ALA A 149 21.93 -0.93 -33.59
N TRP A 150 21.92 -1.10 -32.27
CA TRP A 150 23.07 -1.56 -31.51
C TRP A 150 23.43 -3.02 -31.84
N GLN A 151 22.44 -3.91 -31.95
CA GLN A 151 22.68 -5.29 -32.38
C GLN A 151 23.22 -5.37 -33.81
N ALA A 152 22.73 -4.55 -34.73
CA ALA A 152 23.19 -4.51 -36.11
C ALA A 152 24.65 -4.04 -36.21
N GLU A 153 25.04 -3.06 -35.39
CA GLU A 153 26.42 -2.55 -35.33
C GLU A 153 27.38 -3.55 -34.68
N VAL A 154 26.96 -4.22 -33.60
CA VAL A 154 27.71 -5.32 -32.96
C VAL A 154 27.90 -6.51 -33.92
N ARG A 155 26.90 -6.83 -34.76
CA ARG A 155 27.02 -7.87 -35.80
C ARG A 155 27.99 -7.51 -36.92
N ARG A 156 28.25 -6.21 -37.18
CA ARG A 156 29.16 -5.74 -38.23
C ARG A 156 30.64 -5.67 -37.79
N THR A 157 30.93 -5.73 -36.49
CA THR A 157 32.26 -5.39 -35.96
C THR A 157 33.06 -6.56 -35.36
N LEU A 158 32.49 -7.76 -35.14
CA LEU A 158 33.24 -8.90 -34.55
C LEU A 158 32.79 -10.28 -35.08
N PRO A 159 33.70 -11.23 -35.43
CA PRO A 159 33.36 -12.63 -35.59
C PRO A 159 33.14 -13.29 -34.21
N ALA A 160 31.93 -13.83 -34.03
CA ALA A 160 31.51 -14.88 -33.10
C ALA A 160 32.13 -14.96 -31.68
N GLU A 161 31.71 -14.10 -30.75
CA GLU A 161 31.51 -14.49 -29.34
C GLU A 161 30.23 -13.83 -28.78
N ARG A 162 29.22 -14.63 -28.41
CA ARG A 162 27.95 -14.11 -27.85
C ARG A 162 28.09 -13.97 -26.32
N PRO A 163 27.95 -12.77 -25.73
CA PRO A 163 28.13 -12.55 -24.28
C PRO A 163 26.99 -13.14 -23.43
N LEU A 164 25.78 -13.26 -23.97
CA LEU A 164 24.58 -13.67 -23.23
C LEU A 164 24.59 -15.15 -22.78
N PRO A 165 24.94 -16.14 -23.64
CA PRO A 165 25.08 -17.54 -23.21
C PRO A 165 26.16 -17.75 -22.15
N ARG A 166 27.30 -17.03 -22.22
CA ARG A 166 28.36 -17.09 -21.22
C ARG A 166 27.92 -16.52 -19.86
N PHE A 167 27.16 -15.42 -19.86
CA PHE A 167 26.56 -14.89 -18.64
C PHE A 167 25.58 -15.89 -18.02
N ALA A 168 24.72 -16.50 -18.84
CA ALA A 168 23.79 -17.54 -18.40
C ALA A 168 24.54 -18.76 -17.80
N ALA A 169 25.64 -19.20 -18.41
CA ALA A 169 26.46 -20.28 -17.86
C ALA A 169 27.06 -19.94 -16.50
N ALA A 170 27.61 -18.73 -16.33
CA ALA A 170 28.16 -18.29 -15.04
C ALA A 170 27.09 -18.25 -13.95
N LEU A 171 25.89 -17.75 -14.27
CA LEU A 171 24.76 -17.72 -13.35
C LEU A 171 24.30 -19.13 -12.95
N PHE A 172 24.16 -20.04 -13.92
CA PHE A 172 23.77 -21.42 -13.67
C PHE A 172 24.84 -22.18 -12.88
N GLY A 173 26.12 -21.93 -13.15
CA GLY A 173 27.23 -22.47 -12.35
C GLY A 173 27.15 -21.98 -10.90
N PHE A 174 26.98 -20.68 -10.67
CA PHE A 174 26.84 -20.10 -9.33
C PHE A 174 25.63 -20.66 -8.57
N LEU A 175 24.47 -20.72 -9.22
CA LEU A 175 23.26 -21.27 -8.62
C LEU A 175 23.43 -22.75 -8.26
N SER A 176 24.13 -23.51 -9.11
CA SER A 176 24.35 -24.94 -8.87
C SER A 176 25.36 -25.21 -7.76
N GLY A 177 26.52 -24.55 -7.81
CA GLY A 177 27.64 -24.82 -6.91
C GLY A 177 27.58 -24.09 -5.57
N VAL A 178 27.09 -22.85 -5.56
CA VAL A 178 27.10 -22.00 -4.36
C VAL A 178 25.74 -22.02 -3.68
N ALA A 179 24.71 -21.53 -4.40
CA ALA A 179 23.40 -21.30 -3.79
C ALA A 179 22.71 -22.60 -3.38
N ARG A 180 22.83 -23.66 -4.19
CA ARG A 180 22.07 -24.91 -3.98
C ARG A 180 22.89 -26.14 -3.67
N ASN A 181 24.14 -26.17 -4.08
CA ASN A 181 24.96 -27.38 -4.02
C ASN A 181 24.27 -28.58 -4.73
N ALA A 182 23.56 -28.30 -5.84
CA ALA A 182 22.69 -29.23 -6.57
C ALA A 182 22.35 -28.67 -7.97
N ARG A 183 21.49 -29.35 -8.75
CA ARG A 183 21.03 -28.85 -10.06
C ARG A 183 20.30 -27.49 -9.97
N THR A 184 20.54 -26.60 -10.95
CA THR A 184 19.84 -25.29 -11.06
C THR A 184 18.35 -25.42 -11.37
N PHE A 185 17.92 -26.47 -12.05
CA PHE A 185 16.51 -26.82 -12.22
C PHE A 185 16.37 -28.33 -12.05
N HIS A 186 15.18 -28.80 -11.71
CA HIS A 186 14.93 -30.22 -11.44
C HIS A 186 15.80 -30.85 -10.32
N PRO A 187 15.98 -30.18 -9.16
CA PRO A 187 16.83 -30.70 -8.09
C PRO A 187 16.32 -32.02 -7.51
N ASP A 188 15.00 -32.25 -7.57
CA ASP A 188 14.33 -33.44 -7.06
C ASP A 188 13.83 -34.30 -8.23
N GLY A 189 14.00 -35.62 -8.13
CA GLY A 189 13.53 -36.56 -9.14
C GLY A 189 13.84 -38.01 -8.76
N ARG A 190 13.04 -38.91 -9.30
CA ARG A 190 13.17 -40.37 -9.17
C ARG A 190 13.52 -40.96 -10.53
N VAL A 191 14.24 -42.07 -10.55
CA VAL A 191 14.72 -42.69 -11.79
C VAL A 191 14.11 -44.07 -11.97
N PHE A 192 13.66 -44.35 -13.19
CA PHE A 192 12.95 -45.57 -13.55
C PHE A 192 13.58 -46.17 -14.79
N ARG A 193 13.61 -47.50 -14.87
CA ARG A 193 13.91 -48.23 -16.09
C ARG A 193 12.61 -48.59 -16.80
N GLY A 194 12.67 -48.60 -18.12
CA GLY A 194 11.60 -49.09 -18.97
C GLY A 194 12.11 -49.59 -20.31
N THR A 195 11.20 -50.12 -21.10
CA THR A 195 11.41 -50.55 -22.47
C THR A 195 10.59 -49.72 -23.44
N ILE A 196 11.11 -49.52 -24.64
CA ILE A 196 10.44 -48.79 -25.72
C ILE A 196 10.03 -49.74 -26.82
N LEU A 197 8.77 -49.63 -27.22
CA LEU A 197 8.20 -50.25 -28.41
C LEU A 197 7.94 -49.18 -29.46
N SER A 198 8.61 -49.29 -30.61
CA SER A 198 8.36 -48.40 -31.75
C SER A 198 7.02 -48.72 -32.42
N LEU A 199 6.24 -47.70 -32.78
CA LEU A 199 4.97 -47.83 -33.48
C LEU A 199 5.14 -47.52 -34.97
N ASN A 200 4.19 -47.94 -35.81
CA ASN A 200 4.25 -47.74 -37.26
C ASN A 200 3.20 -46.71 -37.75
N PRO A 201 3.48 -45.39 -37.66
CA PRO A 201 2.55 -44.36 -38.12
C PRO A 201 2.48 -44.31 -39.66
N GLU A 202 1.31 -44.00 -40.21
CA GLU A 202 1.08 -43.97 -41.67
C GLU A 202 1.92 -42.92 -42.42
N GLN A 203 2.33 -41.85 -41.75
CA GLN A 203 3.07 -40.75 -42.38
C GLN A 203 4.57 -41.03 -42.49
N PRO A 204 5.21 -40.91 -43.68
CA PRO A 204 6.62 -41.28 -43.88
C PRO A 204 7.61 -40.58 -42.95
N ALA A 205 7.46 -39.27 -42.74
CA ALA A 205 8.35 -38.49 -41.86
C ALA A 205 8.24 -38.91 -40.38
N LEU A 206 7.04 -39.31 -39.94
CA LEU A 206 6.81 -39.79 -38.57
C LEU A 206 7.25 -41.26 -38.42
N ALA A 207 7.10 -42.08 -39.46
CA ALA A 207 7.58 -43.47 -39.48
C ALA A 207 9.11 -43.52 -39.37
N LYS A 208 9.80 -42.57 -40.01
CA LYS A 208 11.26 -42.44 -39.88
C LYS A 208 11.67 -42.00 -38.47
N ALA A 209 10.95 -41.05 -37.88
CA ALA A 209 11.17 -40.67 -36.48
C ALA A 209 10.88 -41.84 -35.52
N ALA A 210 9.88 -42.68 -35.79
CA ALA A 210 9.58 -43.87 -35.00
C ALA A 210 10.72 -44.90 -35.04
N LYS A 211 11.34 -45.11 -36.21
CA LYS A 211 12.50 -46.01 -36.36
C LYS A 211 13.70 -45.59 -35.49
N SER A 212 13.88 -44.30 -35.22
CA SER A 212 14.93 -43.81 -34.32
C SER A 212 14.76 -44.32 -32.88
N PHE A 213 13.57 -44.76 -32.47
CA PHE A 213 13.36 -45.34 -31.14
C PHE A 213 13.63 -46.84 -31.13
N GLY A 214 13.08 -47.60 -32.08
CA GLY A 214 13.27 -49.06 -32.16
C GLY A 214 12.82 -49.83 -30.91
N GLU A 215 13.20 -51.10 -30.79
CA GLU A 215 13.19 -51.80 -29.51
C GLU A 215 14.43 -51.37 -28.72
N SER A 216 14.25 -50.69 -27.61
CA SER A 216 15.35 -50.07 -26.85
C SER A 216 15.01 -49.96 -25.37
N ALA A 217 16.03 -49.83 -24.55
CA ALA A 217 15.88 -49.53 -23.13
C ALA A 217 15.78 -48.01 -22.93
N VAL A 218 15.12 -47.60 -21.85
CA VAL A 218 15.03 -46.19 -21.47
C VAL A 218 15.21 -45.99 -19.97
N LEU A 219 16.01 -44.98 -19.63
CA LEU A 219 16.09 -44.44 -18.28
C LEU A 219 15.27 -43.15 -18.20
N LEU A 220 14.24 -43.16 -17.37
CA LEU A 220 13.35 -42.03 -17.14
C LEU A 220 13.67 -41.38 -15.81
N ARG A 221 13.92 -40.08 -15.79
CA ARG A 221 13.96 -39.27 -14.57
C ARG A 221 12.72 -38.39 -14.49
N ILE A 222 11.84 -38.68 -13.53
CA ILE A 222 10.56 -38.00 -13.33
C ILE A 222 10.65 -37.16 -12.06
N GLY A 223 10.28 -35.89 -12.15
CA GLY A 223 10.37 -34.97 -11.02
C GLY A 223 9.75 -33.62 -11.29
N MET A 224 10.04 -32.67 -10.40
CA MET A 224 9.50 -31.31 -10.51
C MET A 224 10.49 -30.35 -11.18
N GLY A 225 9.98 -29.29 -11.78
CA GLY A 225 10.71 -28.38 -12.66
C GLY A 225 11.47 -27.27 -11.94
N LEU A 226 10.78 -26.61 -11.01
CA LEU A 226 11.20 -25.38 -10.36
C LEU A 226 11.81 -25.63 -8.97
N MET A 227 12.39 -24.56 -8.44
CA MET A 227 13.26 -24.58 -7.27
C MET A 227 12.47 -24.87 -5.98
N LYS A 228 12.47 -26.11 -5.49
CA LYS A 228 11.86 -26.43 -4.18
C LYS A 228 12.87 -26.74 -3.10
N LYS A 229 13.89 -27.54 -3.39
CA LYS A 229 14.96 -27.85 -2.43
C LYS A 229 15.87 -26.62 -2.19
N GLY A 230 15.92 -26.15 -0.94
CA GLY A 230 16.70 -24.97 -0.50
C GLY A 230 15.96 -23.63 -0.55
N MET A 231 14.68 -23.59 -0.95
CA MET A 231 13.87 -22.37 -0.98
C MET A 231 13.14 -22.15 0.37
N PRO A 232 12.98 -20.90 0.86
CA PRO A 232 12.12 -20.62 2.00
C PRO A 232 10.70 -21.14 1.79
N SER A 233 10.14 -21.80 2.81
CA SER A 233 8.86 -22.51 2.72
C SER A 233 7.68 -21.64 2.29
N TRP A 234 7.69 -20.34 2.62
CA TRP A 234 6.66 -19.39 2.20
C TRP A 234 6.71 -19.13 0.69
N LEU A 235 7.91 -18.99 0.11
CA LEU A 235 8.11 -18.71 -1.32
C LEU A 235 7.77 -19.94 -2.18
N ALA A 236 8.14 -21.14 -1.71
CA ALA A 236 7.82 -22.41 -2.36
C ALA A 236 6.31 -22.72 -2.42
N LYS A 237 5.49 -22.06 -1.58
CA LYS A 237 4.02 -22.15 -1.63
C LYS A 237 3.39 -21.20 -2.65
N LEU A 238 3.98 -20.03 -2.88
CA LEU A 238 3.47 -19.01 -3.80
C LEU A 238 3.77 -19.31 -5.28
N ILE A 239 4.90 -19.96 -5.59
CA ILE A 239 5.32 -20.18 -6.99
C ILE A 239 4.83 -21.57 -7.46
N PRO A 240 4.01 -21.65 -8.53
CA PRO A 240 3.61 -22.92 -9.14
C PRO A 240 4.83 -23.68 -9.66
N ASP A 241 4.74 -25.00 -9.71
CA ASP A 241 5.83 -25.86 -10.15
C ASP A 241 5.38 -26.72 -11.33
N ALA A 242 6.25 -26.95 -12.30
CA ALA A 242 5.94 -27.68 -13.52
C ALA A 242 6.58 -29.08 -13.48
N PRO A 243 5.80 -30.18 -13.49
CA PRO A 243 6.35 -31.52 -13.62
C PRO A 243 7.20 -31.67 -14.90
N SER A 244 8.25 -32.48 -14.83
CA SER A 244 9.16 -32.75 -15.94
C SER A 244 9.58 -34.22 -16.00
N ILE A 245 9.82 -34.70 -17.22
CA ILE A 245 10.31 -36.04 -17.54
C ILE A 245 11.54 -35.88 -18.45
N ALA A 246 12.67 -36.42 -18.02
CA ALA A 246 13.84 -36.60 -18.87
C ALA A 246 13.99 -38.09 -19.20
N ALA A 247 14.22 -38.44 -20.47
CA ALA A 247 14.34 -39.81 -20.93
C ALA A 247 15.67 -39.99 -21.67
N ARG A 248 16.46 -41.00 -21.30
CA ARG A 248 17.63 -41.46 -22.07
C ARG A 248 17.27 -42.76 -22.75
N ILE A 249 17.36 -42.78 -24.06
CA ILE A 249 17.00 -43.91 -24.91
C ILE A 249 18.27 -44.50 -25.49
N PHE A 250 18.49 -45.79 -25.26
CA PHE A 250 19.72 -46.48 -25.62
C PHE A 250 19.46 -47.92 -26.02
N SER A 251 20.35 -48.48 -26.83
CA SER A 251 20.36 -49.91 -27.13
C SER A 251 21.14 -50.63 -26.03
N PRO A 252 20.51 -51.54 -25.26
CA PRO A 252 21.17 -52.20 -24.14
C PRO A 252 22.11 -53.32 -24.63
N ASP A 253 23.32 -53.39 -24.07
CA ASP A 253 24.26 -54.50 -24.28
C ASP A 253 23.87 -55.72 -23.43
N SER A 254 23.10 -55.52 -22.36
CA SER A 254 22.50 -56.58 -21.52
C SER A 254 21.14 -56.14 -20.95
N PRO A 255 20.21 -57.07 -20.65
CA PRO A 255 18.87 -56.73 -20.16
C PRO A 255 18.83 -55.88 -18.88
N GLU A 256 19.90 -55.93 -18.06
CA GLU A 256 19.99 -55.22 -16.78
C GLU A 256 20.85 -53.94 -16.88
N GLU A 257 21.26 -53.50 -18.07
CA GLU A 257 22.15 -52.35 -18.23
C GLU A 257 21.51 -51.03 -17.74
N ILE A 258 22.24 -50.29 -16.90
CA ILE A 258 21.88 -48.93 -16.46
C ILE A 258 22.86 -47.92 -17.10
N ARG A 259 22.44 -47.27 -18.19
CA ARG A 259 23.25 -46.31 -18.98
C ARG A 259 23.32 -44.90 -18.34
N LEU A 260 24.17 -44.72 -17.34
CA LEU A 260 24.36 -43.43 -16.65
C LEU A 260 25.10 -42.38 -17.48
N GLU A 261 26.01 -42.80 -18.34
CA GLU A 261 26.74 -41.95 -19.29
C GLU A 261 26.24 -42.17 -20.71
N ARG A 262 26.20 -41.10 -21.49
CA ARG A 262 25.66 -41.13 -22.85
C ARG A 262 26.73 -41.59 -23.85
N ARG A 263 26.39 -42.54 -24.74
CA ARG A 263 27.20 -42.81 -25.94
C ARG A 263 26.89 -41.78 -27.04
N PRO A 264 27.89 -41.02 -27.53
CA PRO A 264 27.67 -40.04 -28.59
C PRO A 264 27.05 -40.68 -29.83
N MET A 265 26.07 -40.00 -30.42
CA MET A 265 25.33 -40.41 -31.63
C MET A 265 24.47 -41.69 -31.50
N GLU A 266 24.79 -42.62 -30.61
CA GLU A 266 24.04 -43.86 -30.36
C GLU A 266 22.85 -43.68 -29.42
N ASP A 267 22.98 -42.82 -28.42
CA ASP A 267 21.95 -42.59 -27.40
C ASP A 267 21.20 -41.28 -27.64
N LEU A 268 19.91 -41.21 -27.25
CA LEU A 268 19.07 -40.03 -27.39
C LEU A 268 18.53 -39.57 -26.03
N ASP A 269 18.82 -38.33 -25.65
CA ASP A 269 18.25 -37.70 -24.46
C ASP A 269 17.09 -36.76 -24.85
N LEU A 270 15.88 -37.08 -24.39
CA LEU A 270 14.66 -36.33 -24.61
C LEU A 270 14.21 -35.65 -23.31
N LEU A 271 14.12 -34.31 -23.34
CA LEU A 271 13.78 -33.50 -22.15
C LEU A 271 12.43 -32.83 -22.32
N CYS A 272 11.44 -33.26 -21.53
CA CYS A 272 10.07 -32.77 -21.64
C CYS A 272 9.56 -32.14 -20.34
N THR A 273 8.80 -31.04 -20.47
CA THR A 273 8.21 -30.32 -19.33
C THR A 273 6.73 -30.06 -19.59
N ALA A 274 5.90 -30.21 -18.55
CA ALA A 274 4.48 -29.91 -18.58
C ALA A 274 4.23 -28.40 -18.53
N GLY A 275 3.04 -27.95 -18.98
CA GLY A 275 2.62 -26.55 -18.87
C GLY A 275 2.67 -25.73 -20.16
N GLY A 276 2.76 -26.39 -21.32
CA GLY A 276 2.54 -25.76 -22.63
C GLY A 276 3.40 -26.36 -23.74
N ASP A 277 2.93 -26.29 -24.98
CA ASP A 277 3.63 -26.77 -26.20
C ASP A 277 4.80 -25.86 -26.65
N ARG A 278 4.96 -24.70 -26.00
CA ARG A 278 6.00 -23.70 -26.26
C ARG A 278 6.47 -23.06 -24.95
N LEU A 279 7.74 -22.64 -24.95
CA LEU A 279 8.40 -22.08 -23.76
C LEU A 279 7.66 -20.86 -23.17
N TRP A 280 7.10 -19.99 -24.00
CA TRP A 280 6.38 -18.81 -23.51
C TRP A 280 5.06 -19.16 -22.81
N LYS A 281 4.37 -20.24 -23.22
CA LYS A 281 3.15 -20.71 -22.54
C LYS A 281 3.47 -21.30 -21.17
N LEU A 282 4.60 -22.00 -21.06
CA LEU A 282 5.13 -22.45 -19.78
C LEU A 282 5.40 -21.26 -18.85
N VAL A 283 6.08 -20.22 -19.34
CA VAL A 283 6.35 -19.00 -18.56
C VAL A 283 5.05 -18.33 -18.10
N LEU A 284 4.07 -18.18 -19.00
CA LEU A 284 2.77 -17.59 -18.65
C LEU A 284 2.01 -18.43 -17.61
N ASN A 285 2.06 -19.76 -17.72
CA ASN A 285 1.42 -20.66 -16.76
C ASN A 285 2.03 -20.60 -15.37
N LEU A 286 3.35 -20.53 -15.30
CA LEU A 286 4.06 -20.39 -14.04
C LEU A 286 3.75 -19.03 -13.39
N ALA A 287 3.58 -17.97 -14.18
CA ALA A 287 3.22 -16.65 -13.68
C ALA A 287 1.75 -16.53 -13.21
N THR A 288 0.85 -17.33 -13.76
CA THR A 288 -0.60 -17.24 -13.53
C THR A 288 -1.16 -18.30 -12.56
N GLY A 289 -0.30 -19.02 -11.83
CA GLY A 289 -0.82 -20.02 -10.89
C GLY A 289 -1.16 -21.39 -11.51
N GLY A 290 -0.79 -21.62 -12.78
CA GLY A 290 -1.20 -22.82 -13.54
C GLY A 290 -2.64 -22.74 -14.08
N TRP A 291 -3.28 -21.57 -14.03
CA TRP A 291 -4.69 -21.40 -14.42
C TRP A 291 -4.97 -21.56 -15.92
N ASN A 292 -3.95 -21.41 -16.78
CA ASN A 292 -4.08 -21.59 -18.22
C ASN A 292 -3.39 -22.89 -18.69
N PHE A 293 -3.80 -23.43 -19.83
CA PHE A 293 -3.18 -24.58 -20.52
C PHE A 293 -2.95 -25.89 -19.74
N GLY A 294 -3.76 -26.21 -18.73
CA GLY A 294 -3.92 -27.58 -18.19
C GLY A 294 -2.70 -28.16 -17.46
N LEU A 295 -2.07 -27.40 -16.55
CA LEU A 295 -0.95 -27.87 -15.72
C LEU A 295 -1.45 -28.51 -14.42
N HIS A 296 -1.23 -29.81 -14.24
CA HIS A 296 -1.65 -30.57 -13.06
C HIS A 296 -0.48 -30.79 -12.09
N ARG A 297 -0.32 -29.92 -11.09
CA ARG A 297 0.84 -29.92 -10.18
C ARG A 297 1.05 -31.24 -9.40
N TYR A 298 -0.03 -31.93 -9.08
CA TYR A 298 -0.04 -33.08 -8.17
C TYR A 298 -0.30 -34.41 -8.87
N ASN A 299 -0.37 -34.45 -10.20
CA ASN A 299 -0.53 -35.69 -10.96
C ASN A 299 0.44 -35.72 -12.14
N PHE A 300 1.35 -36.70 -12.20
CA PHE A 300 2.28 -36.81 -13.32
C PHE A 300 1.57 -37.25 -14.61
N PHE A 301 0.56 -38.11 -14.55
CA PHE A 301 -0.04 -38.74 -15.73
C PHE A 301 -1.21 -37.93 -16.35
N ASP A 302 -1.77 -36.95 -15.65
CA ASP A 302 -2.73 -36.00 -16.22
C ASP A 302 -2.09 -34.91 -17.11
N ASN A 303 -0.76 -34.78 -17.05
CA ASN A 303 -0.03 -33.77 -17.80
C ASN A 303 0.37 -34.23 -19.21
N LYS A 304 0.52 -33.26 -20.11
CA LYS A 304 1.21 -33.44 -21.40
C LYS A 304 2.59 -32.78 -21.33
N TYR A 305 3.64 -33.54 -21.61
CA TYR A 305 5.02 -33.08 -21.49
C TYR A 305 5.61 -32.78 -22.86
N PHE A 306 6.06 -31.57 -23.11
CA PHE A 306 6.58 -31.18 -24.43
C PHE A 306 8.08 -30.98 -24.40
N ALA A 307 8.77 -31.38 -25.48
CA ALA A 307 10.23 -31.22 -25.60
C ALA A 307 10.71 -29.75 -25.69
N GLN A 308 9.79 -28.81 -25.93
CA GLN A 308 10.01 -27.36 -26.09
C GLN A 308 10.89 -26.94 -27.28
N ILE A 309 11.57 -27.87 -27.94
CA ILE A 309 12.38 -27.65 -29.14
C ILE A 309 12.02 -28.65 -30.25
N PRO A 310 12.17 -28.27 -31.53
CA PRO A 310 12.04 -29.19 -32.64
C PRO A 310 13.34 -29.99 -32.86
N TYR A 311 13.20 -31.18 -33.42
CA TYR A 311 14.30 -32.05 -33.83
C TYR A 311 14.29 -32.21 -35.35
N ARG A 312 15.44 -32.09 -36.00
CA ARG A 312 15.61 -32.32 -37.44
C ARG A 312 16.02 -33.77 -37.67
N LEU A 313 15.37 -34.40 -38.64
CA LEU A 313 15.72 -35.70 -39.20
C LEU A 313 16.80 -35.51 -40.27
N GLU A 314 17.62 -36.53 -40.54
CA GLU A 314 18.75 -36.46 -41.49
C GLU A 314 18.37 -35.96 -42.92
N GLU A 315 17.12 -36.13 -43.34
CA GLU A 315 16.61 -35.67 -44.65
C GLU A 315 16.14 -34.20 -44.66
N GLY A 316 16.28 -33.47 -43.55
CA GLY A 316 15.99 -32.04 -43.45
C GLY A 316 14.61 -31.68 -42.90
N SER A 317 13.66 -32.62 -42.83
CA SER A 317 12.36 -32.42 -42.19
C SER A 317 12.46 -32.37 -40.65
N GLY A 318 11.64 -31.54 -40.00
CA GLY A 318 11.62 -31.40 -38.54
C GLY A 318 10.38 -31.98 -37.87
N VAL A 319 10.50 -32.37 -36.61
CA VAL A 319 9.44 -32.91 -35.75
C VAL A 319 9.46 -32.31 -34.34
N TRP A 320 8.29 -32.17 -33.73
CA TRP A 320 8.08 -31.83 -32.33
C TRP A 320 7.68 -33.07 -31.56
N PHE A 321 8.28 -33.32 -30.40
CA PHE A 321 7.92 -34.44 -29.54
C PHE A 321 7.13 -34.00 -28.30
N ARG A 322 6.20 -34.86 -27.87
CA ARG A 322 5.59 -34.80 -26.54
C ARG A 322 5.43 -36.20 -25.94
N LEU A 323 5.38 -36.27 -24.61
CA LEU A 323 5.02 -37.46 -23.85
C LEU A 323 3.64 -37.28 -23.24
N VAL A 324 2.82 -38.32 -23.31
CA VAL A 324 1.49 -38.39 -22.71
C VAL A 324 1.29 -39.75 -22.05
N ALA A 325 0.45 -39.84 -21.02
CA ALA A 325 0.11 -41.13 -20.42
C ALA A 325 -0.56 -42.08 -21.42
N GLY A 326 -0.24 -43.37 -21.31
CA GLY A 326 -1.00 -44.45 -21.92
C GLY A 326 -2.34 -44.68 -21.21
N ALA A 327 -3.21 -45.48 -21.82
CA ALA A 327 -4.55 -45.73 -21.27
C ALA A 327 -4.51 -46.51 -19.94
N ASP A 328 -3.46 -47.28 -19.73
CA ASP A 328 -3.16 -48.10 -18.56
C ASP A 328 -2.45 -47.33 -17.43
N ALA A 329 -1.93 -46.13 -17.71
CA ALA A 329 -1.24 -45.26 -16.75
C ALA A 329 -2.17 -44.23 -16.07
N VAL A 330 -3.49 -44.35 -16.24
CA VAL A 330 -4.49 -43.49 -15.59
C VAL A 330 -4.75 -43.97 -14.16
N GLU A 331 -4.50 -43.13 -13.17
CA GLU A 331 -4.65 -43.47 -11.74
C GLU A 331 -6.11 -43.84 -11.38
N LEU A 332 -6.29 -45.01 -10.75
CA LEU A 332 -7.57 -45.47 -10.20
C LEU A 332 -7.89 -44.76 -8.87
N GLY A 333 -8.31 -43.49 -8.94
CA GLY A 333 -8.95 -42.78 -7.82
C GLY A 333 -8.49 -41.33 -7.61
N GLY A 334 -9.46 -40.45 -7.30
CA GLY A 334 -9.39 -39.05 -6.82
C GLY A 334 -8.12 -38.21 -7.09
N ALA A 335 -8.29 -37.02 -7.72
CA ALA A 335 -7.20 -36.10 -8.02
C ALA A 335 -6.29 -35.83 -6.79
N PRO A 336 -4.97 -36.14 -6.86
CA PRO A 336 -4.06 -35.92 -5.76
C PRO A 336 -4.02 -34.44 -5.35
N MET A 337 -4.07 -34.14 -4.04
CA MET A 337 -4.10 -32.77 -3.51
C MET A 337 -2.77 -32.33 -2.87
N ASP A 338 -1.83 -33.26 -2.68
CA ASP A 338 -0.57 -33.00 -2.00
C ASP A 338 0.62 -33.76 -2.64
N PRO A 339 1.88 -33.38 -2.31
CA PRO A 339 3.07 -34.04 -2.86
C PRO A 339 3.20 -35.53 -2.54
N ALA A 340 2.71 -35.98 -1.38
CA ALA A 340 2.83 -37.37 -0.97
C ALA A 340 1.85 -38.27 -1.75
N ALA A 341 0.64 -37.78 -2.02
CA ALA A 341 -0.33 -38.45 -2.87
C ALA A 341 0.19 -38.60 -4.30
N ARG A 342 0.79 -37.55 -4.86
CA ARG A 342 1.46 -37.58 -6.18
C ARG A 342 2.53 -38.68 -6.27
N ASP A 343 3.40 -38.77 -5.26
CA ASP A 343 4.51 -39.72 -5.28
C ASP A 343 4.06 -41.17 -5.09
N ARG A 344 2.94 -41.39 -4.36
CA ARG A 344 2.27 -42.70 -4.29
C ARG A 344 1.67 -43.10 -5.64
N GLY A 345 0.96 -42.20 -6.31
CA GLY A 345 0.37 -42.43 -7.62
C GLY A 345 1.43 -42.83 -8.68
N LEU A 346 2.57 -42.13 -8.69
CA LEU A 346 3.72 -42.51 -9.52
C LEU A 346 4.21 -43.94 -9.23
N SER A 347 4.30 -44.32 -7.95
CA SER A 347 4.75 -45.66 -7.57
C SER A 347 3.76 -46.75 -7.97
N GLN A 348 2.45 -46.45 -7.93
CA GLN A 348 1.40 -47.38 -8.34
C GLN A 348 1.41 -47.65 -9.84
N VAL A 349 1.55 -46.60 -10.67
CA VAL A 349 1.62 -46.76 -12.13
C VAL A 349 2.85 -47.57 -12.54
N VAL A 350 3.99 -47.34 -11.89
CA VAL A 350 5.22 -48.11 -12.14
C VAL A 350 5.07 -49.57 -11.73
N ALA A 351 4.52 -49.84 -10.53
CA ALA A 351 4.25 -51.21 -10.07
C ALA A 351 3.24 -51.96 -10.96
N GLY A 352 2.32 -51.23 -11.61
CA GLY A 352 1.38 -51.76 -12.59
C GLY A 352 1.94 -51.91 -14.01
N HIS A 353 3.23 -51.62 -14.25
CA HIS A 353 3.85 -51.58 -15.58
C HIS A 353 3.13 -50.67 -16.58
N GLY A 354 2.61 -49.52 -16.12
CA GLY A 354 1.91 -48.57 -16.97
C GLY A 354 2.78 -48.01 -18.10
N THR A 355 2.16 -47.32 -19.06
CA THR A 355 2.86 -46.80 -20.24
C THR A 355 2.84 -45.28 -20.40
N LEU A 356 3.85 -44.74 -21.08
CA LEU A 356 3.91 -43.39 -21.63
C LEU A 356 4.03 -43.48 -23.16
N ARG A 357 3.25 -42.69 -23.89
CA ARG A 357 3.37 -42.61 -25.35
C ARG A 357 4.21 -41.43 -25.77
N ILE A 358 5.17 -41.67 -26.66
CA ILE A 358 5.91 -40.66 -27.40
C ILE A 358 5.08 -40.31 -28.63
N GLU A 359 4.63 -39.07 -28.72
CA GLU A 359 3.90 -38.56 -29.87
C GLU A 359 4.70 -37.49 -30.60
N ALA A 360 4.58 -37.47 -31.93
CA ALA A 360 5.28 -36.54 -32.80
C ALA A 360 4.33 -35.73 -33.69
N GLN A 361 4.73 -34.49 -33.99
CA GLN A 361 4.03 -33.57 -34.90
C GLN A 361 5.07 -32.94 -35.84
N ARG A 362 4.79 -32.82 -37.14
CA ARG A 362 5.73 -32.23 -38.11
C ARG A 362 5.95 -30.74 -37.86
N THR A 363 7.13 -30.24 -38.20
CA THR A 363 7.40 -28.80 -38.29
C THR A 363 6.80 -28.25 -39.59
N GLY A 364 5.93 -27.24 -39.51
CA GLY A 364 5.41 -26.55 -40.70
C GLY A 364 3.93 -26.16 -40.59
N ASN A 365 3.11 -26.97 -39.91
CA ASN A 365 1.69 -26.68 -39.69
C ASN A 365 1.30 -26.98 -38.23
N ARG A 366 0.88 -25.95 -37.49
CA ARG A 366 0.55 -26.06 -36.06
C ARG A 366 -0.79 -26.77 -35.79
N HIS A 367 -1.61 -26.96 -36.82
CA HIS A 367 -2.94 -27.58 -36.70
C HIS A 367 -2.95 -29.09 -36.94
N GLU A 368 -1.83 -29.67 -37.39
CA GLU A 368 -1.73 -31.13 -37.52
C GLU A 368 -1.80 -31.79 -36.13
N PRO A 369 -2.45 -32.96 -35.98
CA PRO A 369 -2.46 -33.66 -34.71
C PRO A 369 -1.07 -34.22 -34.36
N PHE A 370 -0.79 -34.36 -33.07
CA PHE A 370 0.30 -35.21 -32.60
C PHE A 370 -0.10 -36.68 -32.76
N VAL A 371 0.80 -37.48 -33.33
CA VAL A 371 0.56 -38.90 -33.63
C VAL A 371 1.49 -39.76 -32.77
N PRO A 372 1.01 -40.83 -32.13
CA PRO A 372 1.87 -41.80 -31.43
C PRO A 372 2.89 -42.45 -32.35
N ILE A 373 4.15 -42.46 -31.94
CA ILE A 373 5.27 -43.05 -32.71
C ILE A 373 6.07 -44.08 -31.92
N ALA A 374 5.97 -44.09 -30.59
CA ALA A 374 6.57 -45.09 -29.72
C ALA A 374 5.84 -45.13 -28.38
N GLU A 375 5.92 -46.26 -27.69
CA GLU A 375 5.38 -46.46 -26.35
C GLU A 375 6.51 -46.87 -25.41
N ILE A 376 6.54 -46.26 -24.23
CA ILE A 376 7.47 -46.55 -23.15
C ILE A 376 6.70 -47.31 -22.08
N ARG A 377 7.15 -48.50 -21.71
CA ARG A 377 6.58 -49.28 -20.62
C ARG A 377 7.49 -49.21 -19.40
N PHE A 378 6.92 -48.90 -18.22
CA PHE A 378 7.68 -48.92 -16.98
C PHE A 378 7.99 -50.36 -16.54
N GLU A 379 9.22 -50.58 -16.08
CA GLU A 379 9.65 -51.87 -15.53
C GLU A 379 9.84 -51.78 -14.02
N GLU A 380 10.74 -50.91 -13.58
CA GLU A 380 11.09 -50.77 -12.17
C GLU A 380 11.63 -49.39 -11.83
N GLU A 381 11.56 -49.03 -10.54
CA GLU A 381 12.30 -47.89 -9.99
C GLU A 381 13.72 -48.32 -9.64
N ILE A 382 14.71 -47.52 -10.03
CA ILE A 382 16.12 -47.78 -9.73
C ILE A 382 16.68 -46.71 -8.80
N TYR A 383 17.49 -47.14 -7.84
CA TYR A 383 18.17 -46.26 -6.90
C TYR A 383 19.63 -46.09 -7.32
N ILE A 384 19.94 -44.90 -7.85
CA ILE A 384 21.29 -44.51 -8.28
C ILE A 384 21.70 -43.22 -7.56
N ASP A 385 23.01 -42.93 -7.55
CA ASP A 385 23.47 -41.59 -7.22
C ASP A 385 22.90 -40.61 -8.26
N GLN A 386 21.89 -39.85 -7.86
CA GLN A 386 21.24 -38.92 -8.76
C GLN A 386 22.22 -37.85 -9.27
N GLU A 387 23.33 -37.56 -8.61
CA GLU A 387 24.27 -36.54 -9.10
C GLU A 387 25.06 -37.01 -10.33
N THR A 388 25.26 -38.33 -10.52
CA THR A 388 26.01 -38.93 -11.65
C THR A 388 25.20 -39.07 -12.94
N LEU A 389 23.87 -38.99 -12.89
CA LEU A 389 23.03 -39.04 -14.09
C LEU A 389 22.87 -37.65 -14.73
N HIS A 390 23.46 -37.45 -15.90
CA HIS A 390 23.38 -36.21 -16.67
C HIS A 390 22.57 -36.46 -17.94
N PHE A 391 21.73 -35.50 -18.38
CA PHE A 391 21.04 -35.60 -19.67
C PHE A 391 21.50 -34.47 -20.58
N ASP A 392 21.99 -34.83 -21.76
CA ASP A 392 22.56 -33.92 -22.74
C ASP A 392 21.76 -33.97 -24.05
N PRO A 393 20.86 -32.99 -24.28
CA PRO A 393 19.97 -32.98 -25.45
C PRO A 393 20.73 -32.52 -26.70
N VAL A 394 21.66 -33.36 -27.16
CA VAL A 394 22.46 -33.21 -28.37
C VAL A 394 22.05 -34.24 -29.42
N ALA A 395 22.71 -34.24 -30.59
CA ALA A 395 22.36 -35.14 -31.69
C ALA A 395 22.58 -36.62 -31.32
N GLY A 396 21.60 -37.48 -31.63
CA GLY A 396 21.66 -38.92 -31.39
C GLY A 396 20.52 -39.66 -32.10
N ARG A 397 20.74 -40.94 -32.46
CA ARG A 397 19.76 -41.81 -33.15
C ARG A 397 19.11 -41.17 -34.39
N GLY A 398 19.90 -40.41 -35.17
CA GLY A 398 19.44 -39.70 -36.37
C GLY A 398 18.57 -38.46 -36.12
N LEU A 399 18.48 -37.98 -34.87
CA LEU A 399 17.69 -36.81 -34.46
C LEU A 399 18.61 -35.68 -33.96
N VAL A 400 18.46 -34.48 -34.54
CA VAL A 400 19.29 -33.32 -34.22
C VAL A 400 18.43 -32.19 -33.61
N PRO A 401 18.58 -31.83 -32.32
CA PRO A 401 17.80 -30.78 -31.69
C PRO A 401 18.16 -29.39 -32.24
N GLN A 402 17.17 -28.50 -32.40
CA GLN A 402 17.35 -27.20 -33.06
C GLN A 402 16.73 -26.03 -32.31
N GLY A 403 17.19 -24.82 -32.64
CA GLY A 403 16.64 -23.57 -32.13
C GLY A 403 17.47 -22.92 -31.03
N TYR A 404 17.05 -21.72 -30.63
CA TYR A 404 17.78 -20.88 -29.68
C TYR A 404 18.00 -21.56 -28.31
N LEU A 405 17.00 -22.27 -27.80
CA LEU A 405 17.10 -22.93 -26.49
C LEU A 405 18.16 -24.03 -26.49
N THR A 406 18.37 -24.72 -27.62
CA THR A 406 19.44 -25.71 -27.78
C THR A 406 20.82 -25.06 -27.64
N GLU A 407 21.04 -23.90 -28.26
CA GLU A 407 22.30 -23.16 -28.16
C GLU A 407 22.58 -22.65 -26.74
N VAL A 408 21.54 -22.27 -25.99
CA VAL A 408 21.69 -21.92 -24.58
C VAL A 408 22.02 -23.15 -23.73
N ARG A 409 21.31 -24.27 -23.94
CA ARG A 409 21.52 -25.54 -23.20
C ARG A 409 22.94 -26.07 -23.33
N LYS A 410 23.53 -26.02 -24.54
CA LYS A 410 24.94 -26.40 -24.81
C LYS A 410 25.95 -25.68 -23.92
N VAL A 411 25.62 -24.48 -23.45
CA VAL A 411 26.53 -23.64 -22.65
C VAL A 411 26.21 -23.74 -21.16
N VAL A 412 24.93 -23.76 -20.78
CA VAL A 412 24.52 -23.71 -19.36
C VAL A 412 24.49 -25.08 -18.66
N TYR A 413 24.27 -26.17 -19.40
CA TYR A 413 24.24 -27.53 -18.80
C TYR A 413 25.63 -27.97 -18.34
N PRO A 414 26.69 -27.90 -19.18
CA PRO A 414 28.04 -28.21 -18.73
C PRO A 414 28.49 -27.33 -17.55
N ALA A 415 28.16 -26.04 -17.58
CA ALA A 415 28.48 -25.11 -16.49
C ALA A 415 27.77 -25.46 -15.17
N SER A 416 26.51 -25.91 -15.24
CA SER A 416 25.77 -26.39 -14.07
C SER A 416 26.35 -27.70 -13.53
N VAL A 417 26.74 -28.61 -14.42
CA VAL A 417 27.34 -29.92 -14.07
C VAL A 417 28.71 -29.75 -13.42
N SER A 418 29.61 -28.97 -14.02
CA SER A 418 30.96 -28.78 -13.49
C SER A 418 31.01 -28.00 -12.18
N SER A 419 29.96 -27.22 -11.87
CA SER A 419 29.90 -26.43 -10.64
C SER A 419 29.28 -27.18 -9.46
N ARG A 420 28.56 -28.29 -9.71
CA ARG A 420 27.90 -29.08 -8.65
C ARG A 420 28.74 -30.30 -8.23
N PRO A 421 28.47 -30.90 -7.05
CA PRO A 421 29.15 -32.12 -6.62
C PRO A 421 28.93 -33.29 -7.59
N ALA A 422 29.95 -34.14 -7.74
CA ALA A 422 29.87 -35.32 -8.61
C ALA A 422 29.17 -36.52 -7.93
N SER A 423 29.02 -36.49 -6.59
CA SER A 423 28.36 -37.53 -5.81
C SER A 423 27.55 -36.99 -4.63
N VAL A 424 26.63 -37.80 -4.09
CA VAL A 424 25.90 -37.50 -2.84
C VAL A 424 26.87 -37.29 -1.67
N GLN A 425 27.97 -38.05 -1.61
CA GLN A 425 28.96 -37.92 -0.54
C GLN A 425 29.64 -36.55 -0.57
N GLU A 426 30.10 -36.11 -1.75
CA GLU A 426 30.71 -34.80 -1.92
C GLU A 426 29.68 -33.68 -1.66
N ARG A 427 28.43 -33.88 -2.07
CA ARG A 427 27.35 -32.94 -1.79
C ARG A 427 27.16 -32.74 -0.29
N ASN A 428 27.01 -33.82 0.47
CA ASN A 428 26.81 -33.76 1.91
C ASN A 428 28.01 -33.09 2.61
N ALA A 429 29.23 -33.37 2.17
CA ALA A 429 30.44 -32.71 2.67
C ALA A 429 30.39 -31.20 2.43
N ARG A 430 30.11 -30.75 1.20
CA ARG A 430 29.99 -29.32 0.85
C ARG A 430 28.81 -28.61 1.54
N GLU A 431 27.76 -29.34 1.87
CA GLU A 431 26.58 -28.80 2.57
C GLU A 431 26.93 -28.49 4.04
N ASN A 432 27.68 -29.38 4.69
CA ASN A 432 28.17 -29.21 6.06
C ASN A 432 29.19 -28.06 6.21
N GLU A 433 29.95 -27.72 5.15
CA GLU A 433 30.90 -26.60 5.14
C GLU A 433 30.23 -25.22 5.16
N GLY A 434 28.94 -25.11 4.82
CA GLY A 434 28.23 -23.82 4.77
C GLY A 434 28.47 -23.01 3.48
N LEU A 435 27.92 -21.80 3.42
CA LEU A 435 27.82 -21.03 2.16
C LEU A 435 29.12 -20.30 1.78
N ILE A 436 29.91 -19.88 2.75
CA ILE A 436 31.15 -19.12 2.53
C ILE A 436 32.23 -19.98 1.85
N PRO A 437 32.54 -21.21 2.31
CA PRO A 437 33.53 -22.06 1.63
C PRO A 437 33.10 -22.48 0.22
N ARG A 438 31.79 -22.67 0.00
CA ARG A 438 31.24 -22.92 -1.34
C ARG A 438 31.46 -21.75 -2.29
N LEU A 439 31.26 -20.53 -1.81
CA LEU A 439 31.53 -19.31 -2.57
C LEU A 439 33.02 -19.19 -2.90
N GLU A 440 33.89 -19.41 -1.91
CA GLU A 440 35.34 -19.37 -2.10
C GLU A 440 35.82 -20.40 -3.14
N ARG A 441 35.33 -21.64 -3.06
CA ARG A 441 35.62 -22.70 -4.03
C ARG A 441 35.17 -22.34 -5.45
N PHE A 442 33.96 -21.78 -5.59
CA PHE A 442 33.45 -21.30 -6.89
C PHE A 442 34.27 -20.15 -7.47
N LEU A 443 34.86 -19.31 -6.62
CA LEU A 443 35.69 -18.17 -7.03
C LEU A 443 37.13 -18.57 -7.38
N THR A 444 37.64 -19.66 -6.81
CA THR A 444 39.06 -20.05 -6.90
C THR A 444 39.33 -21.18 -7.90
N GLN A 445 38.38 -22.09 -8.13
CA GLN A 445 38.56 -23.20 -9.08
C GLN A 445 38.14 -22.80 -10.50
N ALA A 446 39.01 -23.03 -11.49
CA ALA A 446 38.65 -22.89 -12.90
C ALA A 446 37.71 -24.04 -13.31
N PRO A 447 36.62 -23.78 -14.06
CA PRO A 447 35.76 -24.86 -14.53
C PRO A 447 36.55 -25.76 -15.48
N SER A 448 36.65 -27.05 -15.18
CA SER A 448 37.06 -28.07 -16.14
C SER A 448 36.00 -28.10 -17.26
N SER A 449 36.41 -27.80 -18.49
CA SER A 449 35.57 -28.00 -19.67
C SER A 449 35.57 -29.50 -20.01
N PRO A 450 34.43 -30.20 -20.03
CA PRO A 450 34.39 -31.63 -20.40
C PRO A 450 34.39 -31.87 -21.91
N LEU A 451 34.81 -30.90 -22.73
CA LEU A 451 34.76 -31.04 -24.19
C LEU A 451 36.13 -30.66 -24.78
N GLU A 452 36.99 -31.67 -24.92
CA GLU A 452 37.89 -31.91 -26.07
C GLU A 452 38.77 -33.15 -25.78
N GLU A 453 38.20 -34.34 -25.93
CA GLU A 453 38.96 -35.52 -26.35
C GLU A 453 38.47 -35.87 -27.76
N GLY A 454 39.26 -35.53 -28.79
CA GLY A 454 38.94 -35.94 -30.16
C GLY A 454 39.38 -35.04 -31.32
N THR A 455 40.30 -34.09 -31.15
CA THR A 455 40.91 -33.34 -32.26
C THR A 455 42.44 -33.38 -32.17
N PRO A 456 43.14 -34.11 -33.06
CA PRO A 456 44.58 -33.93 -33.19
C PRO A 456 44.85 -32.64 -33.96
N ASP A 457 45.91 -31.94 -33.55
CA ASP A 457 46.42 -30.66 -34.07
C ASP A 457 45.75 -29.39 -33.54
N MET A 458 46.22 -28.88 -32.40
CA MET A 458 46.78 -27.52 -32.29
C MET A 458 47.48 -27.28 -30.93
N ASN A 459 48.64 -26.63 -30.99
CA ASN A 459 49.57 -26.35 -29.88
C ASN A 459 48.94 -25.62 -28.66
N PRO A 460 49.26 -26.01 -27.40
CA PRO A 460 48.70 -25.42 -26.19
C PRO A 460 49.50 -24.20 -25.68
N SER A 461 49.75 -23.18 -26.52
CA SER A 461 50.60 -22.03 -26.12
C SER A 461 50.06 -20.64 -26.46
N THR A 462 48.75 -20.47 -26.63
CA THR A 462 48.13 -19.14 -26.79
C THR A 462 46.86 -18.98 -25.96
N TYR A 463 47.00 -18.77 -24.66
CA TYR A 463 45.95 -18.16 -23.83
C TYR A 463 46.53 -17.01 -22.99
N LEU A 464 45.83 -15.87 -23.05
CA LEU A 464 46.13 -14.60 -22.39
C LEU A 464 46.34 -14.71 -20.86
N PRO A 465 47.05 -13.76 -20.22
CA PRO A 465 47.39 -13.84 -18.79
C PRO A 465 46.15 -13.82 -17.88
N SER A 466 46.16 -14.70 -16.88
CA SER A 466 45.10 -15.01 -15.91
C SER A 466 44.58 -13.82 -15.09
N GLU A 467 45.30 -12.71 -14.99
CA GLU A 467 44.93 -11.58 -14.11
C GLU A 467 43.76 -10.72 -14.62
N ARG A 468 43.58 -10.57 -15.95
CA ARG A 468 42.49 -9.72 -16.49
C ARG A 468 41.10 -10.37 -16.40
N LEU A 469 41.03 -11.70 -16.36
CA LEU A 469 39.78 -12.45 -16.24
C LEU A 469 39.19 -12.38 -14.82
N SER A 470 40.03 -12.21 -13.79
CA SER A 470 39.62 -12.09 -12.38
C SER A 470 38.85 -10.79 -12.10
N ARG A 471 39.36 -9.63 -12.50
CA ARG A 471 38.70 -8.32 -12.28
C ARG A 471 37.31 -8.20 -12.93
N TRP A 472 37.15 -8.75 -14.15
CA TRP A 472 35.87 -8.73 -14.86
C TRP A 472 34.83 -9.68 -14.27
N ARG A 473 35.25 -10.73 -13.54
CA ARG A 473 34.36 -11.61 -12.78
C ARG A 473 33.84 -10.92 -11.52
N TRP A 474 34.70 -10.20 -10.80
CA TRP A 474 34.30 -9.38 -9.65
C TRP A 474 33.32 -8.27 -10.01
N LEU A 475 33.53 -7.58 -11.15
CA LEU A 475 32.59 -6.57 -11.65
C LEU A 475 31.20 -7.14 -11.99
N LYS A 476 31.13 -8.38 -12.49
CA LYS A 476 29.87 -9.06 -12.83
C LYS A 476 29.11 -9.57 -11.60
N ILE A 477 29.83 -10.01 -10.57
CA ILE A 477 29.23 -10.42 -9.29
C ILE A 477 28.75 -9.18 -8.54
N ALA A 478 29.55 -8.11 -8.53
CA ALA A 478 29.14 -6.83 -7.97
C ALA A 478 27.88 -6.30 -8.67
N SER A 479 27.77 -6.39 -10.00
CA SER A 479 26.57 -5.95 -10.70
C SER A 479 25.32 -6.81 -10.39
N LEU A 480 25.46 -8.12 -10.20
CA LEU A 480 24.36 -8.98 -9.77
C LEU A 480 23.93 -8.68 -8.32
N ILE A 481 24.88 -8.49 -7.40
CA ILE A 481 24.59 -8.11 -6.01
C ILE A 481 23.87 -6.75 -5.99
N VAL A 482 24.37 -5.78 -6.75
CA VAL A 482 23.74 -4.47 -6.90
C VAL A 482 22.32 -4.61 -7.45
N LEU A 483 22.09 -5.43 -8.47
CA LEU A 483 20.76 -5.70 -9.00
C LEU A 483 19.82 -6.32 -7.96
N VAL A 484 20.29 -7.30 -7.19
CA VAL A 484 19.50 -7.95 -6.12
C VAL A 484 19.18 -6.94 -5.02
N VAL A 485 20.15 -6.11 -4.60
CA VAL A 485 19.94 -5.05 -3.62
C VAL A 485 18.89 -4.05 -4.13
N PHE A 486 18.97 -3.63 -5.40
CA PHE A 486 17.96 -2.75 -6.00
C PHE A 486 16.57 -3.41 -6.08
N LEU A 487 16.50 -4.71 -6.37
CA LEU A 487 15.24 -5.44 -6.41
C LEU A 487 14.61 -5.56 -5.02
N VAL A 488 15.40 -5.92 -4.00
CA VAL A 488 14.94 -5.98 -2.60
C VAL A 488 14.53 -4.60 -2.10
N ALA A 489 15.34 -3.57 -2.37
CA ALA A 489 15.01 -2.19 -2.04
C ALA A 489 13.73 -1.73 -2.76
N GLY A 490 13.56 -2.08 -4.03
CA GLY A 490 12.35 -1.78 -4.80
C GLY A 490 11.10 -2.44 -4.23
N VAL A 491 11.16 -3.72 -3.85
CA VAL A 491 10.06 -4.42 -3.17
C VAL A 491 9.77 -3.79 -1.82
N TYR A 492 10.79 -3.54 -1.01
CA TYR A 492 10.65 -2.90 0.30
C TYR A 492 10.01 -1.50 0.19
N LEU A 493 10.50 -0.65 -0.70
CA LEU A 493 9.95 0.68 -0.96
C LEU A 493 8.52 0.59 -1.49
N THR A 494 8.21 -0.38 -2.35
CA THR A 494 6.84 -0.60 -2.84
C THR A 494 5.91 -0.94 -1.68
N VAL A 495 6.25 -1.92 -0.84
CA VAL A 495 5.44 -2.30 0.33
C VAL A 495 5.29 -1.13 1.29
N ARG A 496 6.36 -0.38 1.54
CA ARG A 496 6.36 0.80 2.42
C ARG A 496 5.45 1.90 1.88
N LEU A 497 5.69 2.35 0.66
CA LEU A 497 5.04 3.52 0.06
C LEU A 497 3.59 3.23 -0.37
N THR A 498 3.18 1.97 -0.45
CA THR A 498 1.79 1.59 -0.71
C THR A 498 0.99 1.25 0.55
N ARG A 499 1.63 1.28 1.73
CA ARG A 499 0.96 1.02 3.01
C ARG A 499 -0.01 2.15 3.35
N ASP A 500 -1.25 1.78 3.62
CA ASP A 500 -2.31 2.68 4.09
C ASP A 500 -3.24 1.87 5.01
N ARG A 501 -2.93 1.81 6.31
CA ARG A 501 -3.63 0.93 7.26
C ARG A 501 -3.92 1.63 8.59
N PRO A 502 -5.19 1.75 9.02
CA PRO A 502 -5.52 2.27 10.34
C PRO A 502 -5.27 1.21 11.42
N VAL A 503 -5.16 1.66 12.67
CA VAL A 503 -5.35 0.75 13.81
C VAL A 503 -6.84 0.45 13.93
N GLU A 504 -7.18 -0.83 13.96
CA GLU A 504 -8.55 -1.30 14.14
C GLU A 504 -8.73 -1.89 15.54
N TYR A 505 -9.93 -1.72 16.09
CA TYR A 505 -10.29 -2.15 17.43
C TYR A 505 -11.43 -3.16 17.36
N ALA A 506 -11.40 -4.19 18.20
CA ALA A 506 -12.44 -5.22 18.21
C ALA A 506 -13.75 -4.72 18.83
N ASP A 507 -13.67 -3.96 19.92
CA ASP A 507 -14.81 -3.36 20.62
C ASP A 507 -15.26 -2.05 19.95
N ASP A 508 -16.58 -1.81 19.93
CA ASP A 508 -17.18 -0.65 19.27
C ASP A 508 -16.97 0.65 20.04
N GLU A 509 -16.96 0.61 21.37
CA GLU A 509 -16.66 1.79 22.19
C GLU A 509 -15.17 2.16 22.05
N GLN A 510 -14.27 1.18 22.06
CA GLN A 510 -12.85 1.41 21.76
C GLN A 510 -12.63 1.95 20.34
N HIS A 511 -13.39 1.45 19.35
CA HIS A 511 -13.38 1.99 18.00
C HIS A 511 -13.91 3.43 17.96
N PHE A 512 -14.93 3.78 18.73
CA PHE A 512 -15.36 5.17 18.88
C PHE A 512 -14.25 6.05 19.47
N LYS A 513 -13.59 5.59 20.54
CA LYS A 513 -12.52 6.33 21.23
C LYS A 513 -11.27 6.55 20.37
N TYR A 514 -10.85 5.56 19.59
CA TYR A 514 -9.53 5.55 18.94
C TYR A 514 -9.52 5.18 17.45
N GLY A 515 -10.67 4.85 16.88
CA GLY A 515 -10.80 4.44 15.48
C GLY A 515 -10.60 5.59 14.50
N SER A 516 -10.09 5.25 13.32
CA SER A 516 -9.83 6.20 12.23
C SER A 516 -11.13 6.64 11.54
N THR A 517 -11.25 7.95 11.26
CA THR A 517 -12.24 8.50 10.33
C THR A 517 -11.67 8.68 8.92
N GLY A 518 -10.34 8.63 8.79
CA GLY A 518 -9.60 8.81 7.55
C GLY A 518 -8.91 10.18 7.41
N GLY A 519 -9.10 11.09 8.37
CA GLY A 519 -8.47 12.42 8.38
C GLY A 519 -6.94 12.39 8.45
N GLU A 520 -6.36 11.31 8.98
CA GLU A 520 -4.91 11.12 9.11
C GLU A 520 -4.18 11.16 7.76
N ARG A 521 -4.86 10.81 6.65
CA ARG A 521 -4.27 10.84 5.30
C ARG A 521 -3.88 12.25 4.85
N THR A 522 -4.61 13.26 5.29
CA THR A 522 -4.47 14.65 4.81
C THR A 522 -3.93 15.57 5.89
N MET A 523 -4.48 15.44 7.10
CA MET A 523 -4.21 16.31 8.25
C MET A 523 -3.37 15.64 9.34
N GLY A 524 -3.00 14.36 9.16
CA GLY A 524 -2.28 13.59 10.16
C GLY A 524 -0.93 14.18 10.54
N ILE A 525 -0.67 14.21 11.84
CA ILE A 525 0.61 14.60 12.43
C ILE A 525 1.42 13.32 12.65
N PRO A 526 2.69 13.23 12.21
CA PRO A 526 3.52 12.07 12.55
C PRO A 526 3.51 11.83 14.06
N TYR A 527 3.28 10.58 14.50
CA TYR A 527 3.18 10.23 15.92
C TYR A 527 4.36 10.79 16.73
N TRP A 528 5.58 10.66 16.19
CA TRP A 528 6.79 11.12 16.86
C TRP A 528 6.82 12.64 17.03
N PHE A 529 6.16 13.40 16.15
CA PHE A 529 5.99 14.84 16.32
C PHE A 529 4.91 15.12 17.34
N TRP A 530 3.77 14.41 17.28
CA TRP A 530 2.68 14.54 18.26
C TRP A 530 3.19 14.42 19.70
N VAL A 531 4.01 13.42 20.02
CA VAL A 531 4.53 13.24 21.38
C VAL A 531 5.69 14.18 21.73
N ALA A 532 6.46 14.65 20.73
CA ALA A 532 7.61 15.53 20.97
C ALA A 532 7.20 17.01 21.15
N LEU A 533 6.16 17.48 20.46
CA LEU A 533 5.70 18.87 20.53
C LEU A 533 5.44 19.38 21.97
N PRO A 534 4.65 18.70 22.83
CA PRO A 534 4.42 19.17 24.19
C PRO A 534 5.69 19.15 25.06
N GLU A 535 6.69 18.35 24.72
CA GLU A 535 7.97 18.31 25.43
C GLU A 535 8.91 19.45 24.98
N ILE A 536 8.87 19.84 23.70
CA ILE A 536 9.69 20.94 23.15
C ILE A 536 9.09 22.30 23.51
N PHE A 537 7.75 22.40 23.54
CA PHE A 537 7.00 23.65 23.68
C PHE A 537 6.11 23.69 24.93
N PRO A 538 6.57 23.26 26.12
CA PRO A 538 5.72 23.22 27.30
C PRO A 538 5.20 24.61 27.66
N GLU A 539 5.95 25.69 27.40
CA GLU A 539 5.55 27.06 27.72
C GLU A 539 4.30 27.53 26.95
N TYR A 540 3.92 26.85 25.87
CA TYR A 540 2.70 27.16 25.11
C TYR A 540 1.49 26.32 25.55
N LEU A 541 1.68 25.36 26.47
CA LEU A 541 0.59 24.62 27.11
C LEU A 541 0.01 25.42 28.29
N PRO A 542 -1.27 25.26 28.64
CA PRO A 542 -1.89 26.02 29.73
C PRO A 542 -1.24 25.85 31.11
N ASP A 543 -0.64 24.69 31.39
CA ASP A 543 0.03 24.41 32.67
C ASP A 543 1.54 24.64 32.62
N HIS A 544 2.08 25.06 31.46
CA HIS A 544 3.49 25.33 31.22
C HIS A 544 4.44 24.16 31.57
N LYS A 545 3.96 22.89 31.51
CA LYS A 545 4.70 21.70 31.97
C LYS A 545 4.87 20.67 30.85
N ALA A 546 6.10 20.16 30.73
CA ALA A 546 6.39 18.96 29.95
C ALA A 546 6.04 17.69 30.74
N GLY A 547 6.05 16.53 30.09
CA GLY A 547 5.83 15.23 30.73
C GLY A 547 4.36 14.83 30.89
N ARG A 548 3.43 15.67 30.42
CA ARG A 548 1.98 15.48 30.60
C ARG A 548 1.21 15.41 29.28
N GLY A 549 1.92 15.32 28.16
CA GLY A 549 1.32 15.32 26.83
C GLY A 549 0.39 16.52 26.64
N TYR A 550 -0.85 16.24 26.25
CA TYR A 550 -1.88 17.27 26.03
C TYR A 550 -2.94 17.35 27.14
N GLN A 551 -2.66 16.80 28.33
CA GLN A 551 -3.62 16.78 29.45
C GLN A 551 -4.12 18.16 29.88
N SER A 552 -3.26 19.17 29.88
CA SER A 552 -3.63 20.54 30.27
C SER A 552 -4.56 21.24 29.29
N LEU A 553 -4.76 20.66 28.10
CA LEU A 553 -5.79 21.06 27.15
C LEU A 553 -7.10 20.30 27.35
N GLY A 554 -7.21 19.47 28.39
CA GLY A 554 -8.40 18.64 28.66
C GLY A 554 -8.49 17.37 27.83
N MET A 555 -7.40 16.97 27.14
CA MET A 555 -7.37 15.67 26.46
C MET A 555 -7.27 14.53 27.49
N ILE A 556 -8.12 13.50 27.31
CA ILE A 556 -8.29 12.42 28.29
C ILE A 556 -7.31 11.29 28.01
N TYR A 557 -6.51 10.91 28.99
CA TYR A 557 -5.69 9.70 28.95
C TYR A 557 -6.26 8.68 29.94
N GLU A 558 -6.60 7.48 29.45
CA GLU A 558 -7.19 6.43 30.26
C GLU A 558 -6.19 5.86 31.30
N GLU A 559 -6.70 5.16 32.31
CA GLU A 559 -5.86 4.59 33.37
C GLU A 559 -4.77 3.67 32.81
N GLY A 560 -3.54 3.84 33.32
CA GLY A 560 -2.37 3.08 32.88
C GLY A 560 -1.68 3.61 31.61
N LYS A 561 -2.24 4.63 30.96
CA LYS A 561 -1.64 5.30 29.79
C LYS A 561 -0.67 6.38 30.22
N ASP A 562 0.52 6.42 29.62
CA ASP A 562 1.53 7.45 29.87
C ASP A 562 1.33 8.61 28.88
N PRO A 563 0.99 9.82 29.35
CA PRO A 563 0.70 10.94 28.46
C PRO A 563 1.85 11.37 27.53
N ARG A 564 3.08 10.96 27.85
CA ARG A 564 4.27 11.24 27.04
C ARG A 564 4.38 10.34 25.81
N TYR A 565 3.69 9.21 25.78
CA TYR A 565 3.85 8.19 24.73
C TYR A 565 2.52 7.67 24.18
N ASP A 566 1.50 7.55 25.02
CA ASP A 566 0.19 7.08 24.59
C ASP A 566 -0.62 8.19 23.88
N LEU A 567 -1.70 7.78 23.22
CA LEU A 567 -2.64 8.69 22.58
C LEU A 567 -3.83 8.95 23.51
N PRO A 568 -4.31 10.19 23.61
CA PRO A 568 -5.52 10.48 24.36
C PRO A 568 -6.76 9.94 23.62
N VAL A 569 -7.85 9.73 24.36
CA VAL A 569 -9.17 9.45 23.80
C VAL A 569 -9.51 10.55 22.79
N GLY A 570 -10.03 10.15 21.63
CA GLY A 570 -10.28 11.08 20.55
C GLY A 570 -9.19 11.14 19.50
N VAL A 571 -8.09 10.38 19.64
CA VAL A 571 -6.96 10.40 18.69
C VAL A 571 -6.76 9.04 18.05
N SER A 572 -6.91 9.02 16.74
CA SER A 572 -6.73 7.85 15.89
C SER A 572 -5.31 7.73 15.36
N ARG A 573 -4.90 6.52 14.97
CA ARG A 573 -3.57 6.24 14.40
C ARG A 573 -3.68 5.44 13.11
N ARG A 574 -2.88 5.83 12.13
CA ARG A 574 -2.79 5.18 10.82
C ARG A 574 -1.36 5.15 10.30
N ASN A 575 -0.96 4.04 9.70
CA ASN A 575 0.27 4.00 8.94
C ASN A 575 0.03 4.40 7.49
N VAL A 576 0.58 5.55 7.09
CA VAL A 576 0.49 6.10 5.74
C VAL A 576 1.88 6.16 5.14
N ARG A 577 2.12 5.37 4.08
CA ARG A 577 3.38 5.31 3.33
C ARG A 577 4.62 4.99 4.19
N GLY A 578 4.45 4.23 5.27
CA GLY A 578 5.51 3.85 6.20
C GLY A 578 5.71 4.81 7.38
N ILE A 579 4.85 5.82 7.54
CA ILE A 579 4.86 6.76 8.68
C ILE A 579 3.57 6.56 9.47
N ASP A 580 3.69 6.32 10.77
CA ASP A 580 2.54 6.37 11.66
C ASP A 580 2.17 7.83 11.93
N VAL A 581 0.97 8.19 11.49
CA VAL A 581 0.36 9.50 11.66
C VAL A 581 -0.86 9.38 12.55
N VAL A 582 -1.15 10.45 13.29
CA VAL A 582 -2.27 10.54 14.23
C VAL A 582 -3.12 11.77 13.93
N TYR A 583 -4.42 11.66 14.20
CA TYR A 583 -5.34 12.80 14.07
C TYR A 583 -6.58 12.63 14.94
N LEU A 584 -7.27 13.74 15.16
CA LEU A 584 -8.50 13.78 15.95
C LEU A 584 -9.63 12.99 15.27
N ASN A 585 -10.44 12.31 16.07
CA ASN A 585 -11.69 11.66 15.67
C ASN A 585 -12.87 12.21 16.50
N CYS A 586 -14.08 11.66 16.33
CA CYS A 586 -15.30 12.14 16.97
C CYS A 586 -15.25 12.15 18.51
N ALA A 587 -14.55 11.20 19.13
CA ALA A 587 -14.55 11.04 20.58
C ALA A 587 -13.83 12.17 21.32
N VAL A 588 -13.00 12.97 20.63
CA VAL A 588 -12.31 14.10 21.27
C VAL A 588 -13.31 15.11 21.84
N CYS A 589 -14.40 15.41 21.11
CA CYS A 589 -15.44 16.35 21.53
C CYS A 589 -16.60 15.67 22.29
N HIS A 590 -16.71 14.35 22.15
CA HIS A 590 -17.86 13.57 22.62
C HIS A 590 -17.48 12.48 23.62
N THR A 591 -16.43 12.72 24.40
CA THR A 591 -16.10 11.93 25.59
C THR A 591 -15.69 12.87 26.72
N GLY A 592 -16.33 12.72 27.88
CA GLY A 592 -16.04 13.53 29.07
C GLY A 592 -15.54 12.69 30.23
N THR A 593 -15.17 13.36 31.32
CA THR A 593 -14.87 12.73 32.60
C THR A 593 -15.81 13.19 33.69
N VAL A 594 -16.03 12.33 34.68
CA VAL A 594 -16.74 12.64 35.93
C VAL A 594 -15.95 12.11 37.11
N ARG A 595 -15.71 12.95 38.11
CA ARG A 595 -15.15 12.59 39.43
C ARG A 595 -16.18 12.81 40.52
N ASP A 596 -16.32 11.84 41.42
CA ASP A 596 -17.26 11.94 42.55
C ASP A 596 -16.78 12.88 43.65
N SER A 597 -15.48 13.15 43.70
CA SER A 597 -14.84 14.11 44.59
C SER A 597 -13.48 14.51 44.05
N GLU A 598 -12.85 15.51 44.66
CA GLU A 598 -11.56 16.03 44.24
C GLU A 598 -10.43 14.98 44.14
N GLY A 599 -10.44 13.98 45.02
CA GLY A 599 -9.44 12.90 45.04
C GLY A 599 -9.88 11.62 44.32
N ALA A 600 -11.10 11.57 43.80
CA ALA A 600 -11.63 10.37 43.14
C ALA A 600 -11.00 10.17 41.75
N LYS A 601 -10.95 8.92 41.30
CA LYS A 601 -10.54 8.60 39.93
C LYS A 601 -11.59 9.10 38.93
N PRO A 602 -11.19 9.70 37.80
CA PRO A 602 -12.13 10.11 36.76
C PRO A 602 -12.74 8.90 36.05
N ARG A 603 -14.06 8.92 35.88
CA ARG A 603 -14.80 7.99 35.04
C ARG A 603 -14.91 8.58 33.63
N VAL A 604 -14.39 7.87 32.63
CA VAL A 604 -14.47 8.28 31.22
C VAL A 604 -15.80 7.86 30.64
N ILE A 605 -16.60 8.81 30.14
CA ILE A 605 -17.96 8.56 29.66
C ILE A 605 -18.05 8.84 28.16
N SER A 606 -18.16 7.77 27.36
CA SER A 606 -18.32 7.87 25.90
C SER A 606 -19.70 8.41 25.50
N GLY A 607 -19.73 9.32 24.53
CA GLY A 607 -20.95 9.98 24.05
C GLY A 607 -21.38 11.21 24.85
N MET A 608 -20.70 11.51 25.98
CA MET A 608 -20.88 12.71 26.79
C MET A 608 -20.18 13.92 26.16
N PRO A 609 -20.70 15.15 26.31
CA PRO A 609 -19.94 16.37 26.00
C PRO A 609 -18.55 16.38 26.66
N ALA A 610 -17.50 16.65 25.90
CA ALA A 610 -16.14 16.80 26.42
C ALA A 610 -15.95 18.14 27.14
N GLN A 611 -16.65 18.37 28.25
CA GLN A 611 -16.72 19.67 28.94
C GLN A 611 -15.35 20.19 29.42
N GLY A 612 -14.38 19.29 29.65
CA GLY A 612 -13.01 19.64 30.01
C GLY A 612 -12.09 20.00 28.84
N LEU A 613 -12.44 19.63 27.59
CA LEU A 613 -11.58 19.84 26.42
C LEU A 613 -11.53 21.33 26.04
N ASN A 614 -10.34 21.92 26.05
CA ASN A 614 -10.11 23.28 25.58
C ASN A 614 -9.54 23.28 24.17
N LEU A 615 -10.42 23.11 23.18
CA LEU A 615 -10.02 23.05 21.76
C LEU A 615 -9.44 24.38 21.26
N GLY A 616 -9.91 25.51 21.80
CA GLY A 616 -9.37 26.83 21.47
C GLY A 616 -7.92 27.01 21.92
N ALA A 617 -7.57 26.51 23.11
CA ALA A 617 -6.19 26.47 23.57
C ALA A 617 -5.33 25.49 22.75
N PHE A 618 -5.89 24.37 22.29
CA PHE A 618 -5.17 23.45 21.39
C PHE A 618 -4.88 24.10 20.04
N GLU A 619 -5.86 24.80 19.44
CA GLU A 619 -5.64 25.56 18.21
C GLU A 619 -4.57 26.63 18.42
N LYS A 620 -4.67 27.41 19.51
CA LYS A 620 -3.66 28.41 19.87
C LYS A 620 -2.26 27.82 20.03
N PHE A 621 -2.14 26.64 20.64
CA PHE A 621 -0.88 25.92 20.75
C PHE A 621 -0.31 25.61 19.35
N LEU A 622 -1.11 24.99 18.48
CA LEU A 622 -0.68 24.62 17.12
C LEU A 622 -0.35 25.82 16.23
N THR A 623 -0.97 26.98 16.45
CA THR A 623 -0.70 28.21 15.68
C THR A 623 0.45 29.04 16.26
N SER A 624 0.80 28.88 17.54
CA SER A 624 1.88 29.61 18.20
C SER A 624 3.25 28.96 18.00
N ILE A 625 3.35 27.63 18.18
CA ILE A 625 4.63 26.91 18.09
C ILE A 625 5.37 27.02 16.73
N PRO A 626 4.74 27.12 15.54
CA PRO A 626 5.48 27.29 14.29
C PRO A 626 6.17 28.66 14.17
N LEU A 627 5.82 29.63 15.01
CA LEU A 627 6.48 30.94 15.06
C LEU A 627 7.76 30.91 15.91
N ASP A 628 7.89 29.92 16.78
CA ASP A 628 9.01 29.78 17.70
C ASP A 628 10.29 29.30 16.98
N GLN A 629 11.45 29.81 17.42
CA GLN A 629 12.75 29.46 16.84
C GLN A 629 13.16 28.01 17.12
N LYS A 630 12.60 27.36 18.15
CA LYS A 630 12.82 25.94 18.44
C LYS A 630 12.18 25.02 17.40
N PHE A 631 11.23 25.50 16.60
CA PHE A 631 10.54 24.69 15.57
C PHE A 631 11.47 24.40 14.38
N THR A 632 12.38 23.46 14.59
CA THR A 632 13.45 23.08 13.66
C THR A 632 13.60 21.55 13.61
N PRO A 633 14.10 20.99 12.49
CA PRO A 633 14.34 19.56 12.41
C PRO A 633 15.30 19.03 13.47
N GLN A 634 16.30 19.83 13.86
CA GLN A 634 17.28 19.44 14.87
C GLN A 634 16.64 19.20 16.23
N HIS A 635 15.96 20.20 16.79
CA HIS A 635 15.30 20.08 18.10
C HIS A 635 14.23 18.97 18.10
N MET A 636 13.48 18.82 17.00
CA MET A 636 12.50 17.74 16.87
C MET A 636 13.16 16.37 16.95
N LEU A 637 14.24 16.16 16.20
CA LEU A 637 14.95 14.87 16.18
C LEU A 637 15.71 14.59 17.47
N ASP A 638 16.26 15.61 18.13
CA ASP A 638 16.91 15.47 19.43
C ASP A 638 15.89 15.02 20.50
N GLN A 639 14.70 15.63 20.51
CA GLN A 639 13.63 15.21 21.41
C GLN A 639 13.16 13.79 21.10
N ILE A 640 12.97 13.43 19.83
CA ILE A 640 12.61 12.06 19.44
C ILE A 640 13.69 11.07 19.89
N HIS A 641 14.97 11.40 19.71
CA HIS A 641 16.08 10.56 20.12
C HIS A 641 16.11 10.34 21.64
N ALA A 642 15.74 11.35 22.43
CA ALA A 642 15.61 11.22 23.89
C ALA A 642 14.45 10.29 24.30
N MET A 643 13.43 10.15 23.46
CA MET A 643 12.20 9.40 23.74
C MET A 643 12.17 8.00 23.12
N GLU A 644 12.88 7.75 22.02
CA GLU A 644 12.67 6.57 21.16
C GLU A 644 13.13 5.23 21.74
N ASN A 645 13.97 5.26 22.79
CA ASN A 645 14.47 4.05 23.45
C ASN A 645 13.68 3.68 24.70
N ASP A 646 12.70 4.51 25.12
CA ASP A 646 11.87 4.23 26.28
C ASP A 646 10.97 2.99 26.01
N PRO A 647 10.86 2.04 26.95
CA PRO A 647 9.99 0.87 26.80
C PRO A 647 8.51 1.20 26.70
N LYS A 648 8.07 2.38 27.16
CA LYS A 648 6.66 2.82 27.14
C LYS A 648 6.19 3.38 25.80
N ARG A 649 7.08 3.52 24.81
CA ARG A 649 6.72 4.02 23.48
C ARG A 649 5.59 3.20 22.83
N LEU A 650 4.67 3.89 22.16
CA LEU A 650 3.52 3.24 21.53
C LEU A 650 3.84 2.60 20.16
N ILE A 651 4.89 3.05 19.48
CA ILE A 651 5.33 2.52 18.17
C ILE A 651 6.83 2.23 18.15
N GLU A 652 7.26 1.51 17.10
CA GLU A 652 8.67 1.29 16.82
C GLU A 652 9.42 2.61 16.58
N LYS A 653 10.71 2.61 16.90
CA LYS A 653 11.58 3.76 16.67
C LYS A 653 11.62 4.13 15.16
N PRO A 654 11.81 5.41 14.82
CA PRO A 654 11.91 5.82 13.42
C PRO A 654 13.09 5.11 12.74
N ASP A 655 12.81 4.41 11.65
CA ASP A 655 13.84 3.87 10.77
C ASP A 655 14.60 4.97 10.01
N LEU A 656 15.66 4.58 9.30
CA LEU A 656 16.53 5.53 8.59
C LEU A 656 15.75 6.41 7.60
N ILE A 657 14.78 5.86 6.87
CA ILE A 657 14.00 6.61 5.90
C ILE A 657 13.11 7.63 6.61
N ASN A 658 12.42 7.24 7.69
CA ASN A 658 11.60 8.16 8.48
C ASN A 658 12.46 9.27 9.10
N ARG A 659 13.65 8.96 9.62
CA ARG A 659 14.58 10.00 10.12
C ARG A 659 14.99 10.99 9.03
N LEU A 660 15.30 10.51 7.82
CA LEU A 660 15.64 11.38 6.70
C LEU A 660 14.44 12.23 6.28
N ILE A 661 13.24 11.65 6.21
CA ILE A 661 12.01 12.38 5.91
C ILE A 661 11.75 13.46 6.98
N PHE A 662 11.89 13.12 8.26
CA PHE A 662 11.71 14.06 9.36
C PHE A 662 12.73 15.21 9.30
N ARG A 663 14.01 14.88 9.05
CA ARG A 663 15.11 15.85 8.98
C ARG A 663 14.95 16.85 7.83
N TYR A 664 14.61 16.36 6.64
CA TYR A 664 14.71 17.17 5.42
C TYR A 664 13.36 17.68 4.89
N TYR A 665 12.23 17.09 5.30
CA TYR A 665 10.92 17.42 4.73
C TYR A 665 9.82 17.64 5.77
N ALA A 666 9.54 16.66 6.62
CA ALA A 666 8.28 16.64 7.38
C ALA A 666 8.15 17.80 8.37
N VAL A 667 9.24 18.21 9.05
CA VAL A 667 9.19 19.35 9.98
C VAL A 667 8.92 20.66 9.23
N TYR A 668 9.56 20.88 8.09
CA TYR A 668 9.33 22.09 7.27
C TYR A 668 7.91 22.14 6.73
N LEU A 669 7.42 21.03 6.16
CA LEU A 669 6.07 20.93 5.63
C LEU A 669 5.02 21.11 6.72
N MET A 670 5.24 20.54 7.92
CA MET A 670 4.36 20.73 9.05
C MET A 670 4.31 22.19 9.48
N ARG A 671 5.46 22.84 9.61
CA ARG A 671 5.55 24.27 9.96
C ARG A 671 4.77 25.12 8.95
N GLU A 672 5.01 24.92 7.66
CA GLU A 672 4.34 25.66 6.60
C GLU A 672 2.82 25.45 6.63
N LYS A 673 2.36 24.20 6.76
CA LYS A 673 0.93 23.89 6.88
C LYS A 673 0.28 24.55 8.10
N MET A 674 0.95 24.56 9.25
CA MET A 674 0.44 25.22 10.45
C MET A 674 0.37 26.74 10.29
N LEU A 675 1.36 27.37 9.64
CA LEU A 675 1.34 28.80 9.34
C LEU A 675 0.22 29.17 8.36
N MET A 676 0.01 28.38 7.30
CA MET A 676 -1.10 28.57 6.38
C MET A 676 -2.46 28.41 7.07
N LEU A 677 -2.59 27.42 7.96
CA LEU A 677 -3.79 27.23 8.75
C LEU A 677 -4.05 28.43 9.67
N ASN A 678 -3.02 28.92 10.36
CA ASN A 678 -3.11 30.13 11.21
C ASN A 678 -3.60 31.34 10.42
N GLN A 679 -3.08 31.57 9.20
CA GLN A 679 -3.56 32.67 8.35
C GLN A 679 -5.03 32.51 7.96
N ARG A 680 -5.46 31.29 7.60
CA ARG A 680 -6.85 31.02 7.22
C ARG A 680 -7.84 31.16 8.37
N LEU A 681 -7.44 30.76 9.58
CA LEU A 681 -8.28 30.79 10.77
C LEU A 681 -8.14 32.08 11.59
N GLY A 682 -7.25 33.00 11.20
CA GLY A 682 -6.89 34.17 12.00
C GLY A 682 -8.02 35.15 12.34
N PHE A 683 -9.19 35.03 11.70
CA PHE A 683 -10.39 35.82 12.02
C PHE A 683 -11.22 35.20 13.17
N ILE A 684 -10.88 33.99 13.63
CA ILE A 684 -11.60 33.26 14.68
C ILE A 684 -10.99 33.59 16.04
N HIS A 685 -11.82 34.01 16.99
CA HIS A 685 -11.38 34.37 18.35
C HIS A 685 -11.45 33.17 19.31
N THR A 686 -10.52 32.22 19.17
CA THR A 686 -10.50 30.96 19.95
C THR A 686 -10.43 31.15 21.48
N ALA A 687 -9.91 32.28 21.95
CA ALA A 687 -9.86 32.62 23.38
C ALA A 687 -11.26 32.74 24.03
N THR A 688 -12.31 32.94 23.23
CA THR A 688 -13.69 33.09 23.70
C THR A 688 -14.40 31.76 23.98
N TRP A 689 -13.83 30.63 23.54
CA TRP A 689 -14.51 29.33 23.60
C TRP A 689 -14.55 28.80 25.03
N GLY A 690 -13.39 28.72 25.67
CA GLY A 690 -13.22 27.98 26.93
C GLY A 690 -13.37 26.46 26.76
N PRO A 691 -13.24 25.69 27.86
CA PRO A 691 -13.43 24.24 27.85
C PRO A 691 -14.86 23.82 27.47
N GLY A 692 -15.01 22.77 26.66
CA GLY A 692 -16.29 22.15 26.28
C GLY A 692 -17.01 22.81 25.10
N ARG A 693 -16.38 23.80 24.47
CA ARG A 693 -17.00 24.63 23.43
C ARG A 693 -16.13 24.78 22.19
N VAL A 694 -16.78 25.09 21.08
CA VAL A 694 -16.14 25.42 19.81
C VAL A 694 -16.99 26.40 19.01
N ASP A 695 -16.36 27.23 18.18
CA ASP A 695 -17.07 27.90 17.09
C ASP A 695 -17.40 26.88 16.00
N THR A 696 -18.68 26.57 15.85
CA THR A 696 -19.09 25.43 15.02
C THR A 696 -19.03 25.70 13.52
N PHE A 697 -19.12 26.97 13.09
CA PHE A 697 -19.33 27.27 11.67
C PHE A 697 -18.22 28.10 11.05
N ASN A 698 -17.49 28.89 11.82
CA ASN A 698 -16.45 29.75 11.26
C ASN A 698 -15.23 28.95 10.75
N ALA A 699 -14.83 27.87 11.42
CA ALA A 699 -13.78 27.00 10.88
C ALA A 699 -14.20 26.33 9.54
N PRO A 700 -15.40 25.73 9.40
CA PRO A 700 -15.91 25.29 8.11
C PRO A 700 -16.02 26.39 7.05
N LYS A 701 -16.45 27.62 7.40
CA LYS A 701 -16.47 28.76 6.46
C LYS A 701 -15.09 29.06 5.90
N ALA A 702 -14.05 29.00 6.73
CA ALA A 702 -12.66 29.16 6.28
C ALA A 702 -12.25 28.05 5.29
N LEU A 703 -12.65 26.79 5.56
CA LEU A 703 -12.40 25.66 4.66
C LEU A 703 -13.16 25.75 3.33
N LEU A 704 -14.36 26.35 3.35
CA LEU A 704 -15.19 26.61 2.18
C LEU A 704 -14.83 27.94 1.47
N ASN A 705 -13.72 28.58 1.84
CA ASN A 705 -13.21 29.83 1.25
C ASN A 705 -14.19 31.00 1.30
N PHE A 706 -14.99 31.12 2.37
CA PHE A 706 -15.82 32.29 2.59
C PHE A 706 -14.95 33.53 2.81
N ASN A 707 -15.33 34.66 2.18
CA ASN A 707 -14.63 35.92 2.41
C ASN A 707 -15.10 36.58 3.71
N MET A 708 -14.48 36.18 4.83
CA MET A 708 -14.88 36.62 6.16
C MET A 708 -14.62 38.11 6.45
N THR A 709 -13.87 38.81 5.58
CA THR A 709 -13.71 40.27 5.69
C THR A 709 -14.99 41.04 5.37
N HIS A 710 -15.93 40.42 4.64
CA HIS A 710 -17.23 41.00 4.27
C HIS A 710 -18.39 40.29 4.96
N ALA A 711 -18.13 39.40 5.92
CA ALA A 711 -19.19 38.76 6.69
C ALA A 711 -19.88 39.79 7.59
N ASP A 712 -21.19 39.64 7.78
CA ASP A 712 -21.92 40.44 8.75
C ASP A 712 -21.31 40.17 10.16
N PRO A 713 -21.01 41.21 10.96
CA PRO A 713 -20.42 41.03 12.29
C PRO A 713 -21.17 40.04 13.19
N LYS A 714 -22.50 39.91 13.03
CA LYS A 714 -23.30 38.94 13.81
C LYS A 714 -22.96 37.48 13.51
N GLU A 715 -22.35 37.20 12.34
CA GLU A 715 -22.00 35.85 11.91
C GLU A 715 -20.64 35.38 12.46
N MET A 716 -19.87 36.30 13.07
CA MET A 716 -18.49 36.10 13.50
C MET A 716 -18.36 35.33 14.82
N MET A 717 -19.47 35.01 15.48
CA MET A 717 -19.49 34.29 16.75
C MET A 717 -20.39 33.06 16.67
N GLY A 718 -19.80 31.87 16.52
CA GLY A 718 -20.52 30.60 16.42
C GLY A 718 -20.38 29.68 17.62
N ASN A 719 -19.97 30.21 18.78
CA ASN A 719 -19.61 29.42 19.96
C ASN A 719 -20.80 28.60 20.46
N ALA A 720 -20.56 27.30 20.64
CA ALA A 720 -21.55 26.37 21.16
C ALA A 720 -20.88 25.28 21.99
N ASP A 721 -21.63 24.72 22.92
CA ASP A 721 -21.23 23.57 23.73
C ASP A 721 -21.27 22.28 22.91
N PHE A 722 -20.41 21.32 23.24
CA PHE A 722 -20.48 20.00 22.61
C PHE A 722 -21.79 19.29 23.01
N PRO A 723 -22.57 18.76 22.06
CA PRO A 723 -23.77 18.01 22.42
C PRO A 723 -23.43 16.58 22.85
N SER A 724 -24.34 15.94 23.59
CA SER A 724 -24.31 14.48 23.76
C SER A 724 -24.74 13.78 22.48
N ILE A 725 -24.20 12.57 22.24
CA ILE A 725 -24.41 11.83 20.98
C ILE A 725 -24.87 10.38 21.17
N TRP A 726 -25.34 10.01 22.34
CA TRP A 726 -26.02 8.72 22.57
C TRP A 726 -27.47 8.73 22.04
N ASN A 727 -28.09 7.55 21.95
CA ASN A 727 -29.47 7.33 21.51
C ASN A 727 -29.79 8.00 20.17
N GLN A 728 -28.97 7.76 19.14
CA GLN A 728 -29.17 8.43 17.85
C GLN A 728 -30.30 7.83 17.02
N GLY A 729 -30.63 6.55 17.19
CA GLY A 729 -31.73 5.92 16.46
C GLY A 729 -33.08 6.63 16.69
N PRO A 730 -33.51 6.85 17.95
CA PRO A 730 -34.71 7.61 18.27
C PRO A 730 -34.72 9.08 17.81
N ARG A 731 -33.57 9.63 17.42
CA ARG A 731 -33.44 11.03 17.01
C ARG A 731 -33.52 11.21 15.49
N GLU A 732 -33.58 10.14 14.71
CA GLU A 732 -33.75 10.24 13.26
C GLU A 732 -35.06 11.00 12.91
N GLY A 733 -34.98 11.96 11.99
CA GLY A 733 -36.10 12.82 11.62
C GLY A 733 -36.36 14.02 12.54
N MET A 734 -35.73 14.10 13.71
CA MET A 734 -35.72 15.32 14.53
C MET A 734 -34.91 16.42 13.86
N GLN A 735 -35.12 17.69 14.22
CA GLN A 735 -34.24 18.81 13.87
C GLN A 735 -32.99 18.77 14.77
N LEU A 736 -31.92 18.19 14.24
CA LEU A 736 -30.62 17.92 14.85
C LEU A 736 -29.69 19.15 14.86
N HIS A 737 -28.62 19.07 15.66
CA HIS A 737 -27.80 20.20 16.12
C HIS A 737 -28.59 21.17 16.99
N TRP A 738 -27.90 22.05 17.71
CA TRP A 738 -28.55 23.01 18.60
C TRP A 738 -29.58 23.87 17.87
N ASP A 739 -29.24 24.33 16.66
CA ASP A 739 -30.05 25.19 15.80
C ASP A 739 -31.03 24.40 14.91
N GLY A 740 -31.14 23.08 15.05
CA GLY A 740 -32.11 22.27 14.29
C GLY A 740 -31.87 22.24 12.78
N ASN A 741 -30.63 22.51 12.35
CA ASN A 741 -30.30 22.77 10.95
C ASN A 741 -30.19 21.52 10.06
N ASN A 742 -30.40 20.32 10.59
CA ASN A 742 -30.34 19.07 9.84
C ASN A 742 -31.38 18.08 10.37
N THR A 743 -31.91 17.17 9.55
CA THR A 743 -32.94 16.18 9.98
C THR A 743 -32.53 14.71 9.83
N SER A 744 -31.27 14.44 9.48
CA SER A 744 -30.74 13.09 9.27
C SER A 744 -29.49 12.84 10.10
N VAL A 745 -29.52 11.75 10.87
CA VAL A 745 -28.37 11.30 11.66
C VAL A 745 -27.20 10.94 10.75
N ASN A 746 -27.47 10.39 9.56
CA ASN A 746 -26.43 10.01 8.59
C ASN A 746 -25.72 11.24 8.01
N GLU A 747 -26.46 12.24 7.50
CA GLU A 747 -25.87 13.49 7.01
C GLU A 747 -25.01 14.15 8.09
N ARG A 748 -25.53 14.17 9.33
CA ARG A 748 -24.83 14.74 10.48
C ARG A 748 -23.51 14.03 10.76
N ASN A 749 -23.49 12.69 10.76
CA ASN A 749 -22.28 11.91 11.02
C ASN A 749 -21.23 12.12 9.92
N LEU A 750 -21.65 12.20 8.65
CA LEU A 750 -20.76 12.52 7.52
C LEU A 750 -20.21 13.96 7.61
N SER A 751 -21.03 14.91 8.04
CA SER A 751 -20.61 16.30 8.27
C SER A 751 -19.64 16.40 9.45
N ALA A 752 -19.86 15.63 10.52
CA ALA A 752 -18.95 15.57 11.65
C ALA A 752 -17.58 14.98 11.25
N ALA A 753 -17.58 13.92 10.43
CA ALA A 753 -16.35 13.34 9.90
C ALA A 753 -15.53 14.35 9.07
N PHE A 754 -16.20 15.19 8.27
CA PHE A 754 -15.57 16.31 7.56
C PHE A 754 -14.90 17.30 8.53
N GLY A 755 -15.56 17.62 9.65
CA GLY A 755 -14.98 18.44 10.72
C GLY A 755 -13.74 17.83 11.37
N THR A 756 -13.63 16.50 11.39
CA THR A 756 -12.42 15.76 11.82
C THR A 756 -11.38 15.59 10.70
N GLY A 757 -11.43 16.39 9.63
CA GLY A 757 -10.47 16.36 8.52
C GLY A 757 -10.64 15.19 7.54
N ALA A 758 -11.69 14.37 7.68
CA ALA A 758 -11.98 13.26 6.79
C ALA A 758 -12.87 13.73 5.62
N TYR A 759 -12.23 14.13 4.53
CA TYR A 759 -12.89 14.57 3.30
C TYR A 759 -13.41 13.39 2.45
N PRO A 760 -14.37 13.60 1.52
CA PRO A 760 -14.91 12.53 0.67
C PRO A 760 -13.87 11.58 0.04
N PRO A 761 -12.71 12.04 -0.49
CA PRO A 761 -11.68 11.17 -1.05
C PRO A 761 -10.95 10.30 -0.01
N THR A 762 -10.85 10.78 1.23
CA THR A 762 -10.03 10.17 2.29
C THR A 762 -10.85 9.54 3.42
N LEU A 763 -12.17 9.73 3.41
CA LEU A 763 -13.10 9.20 4.40
C LEU A 763 -13.10 7.67 4.40
N ASP A 764 -12.88 7.08 5.57
CA ASP A 764 -13.10 5.64 5.79
C ASP A 764 -14.56 5.38 6.14
N ALA A 765 -15.41 5.43 5.10
CA ALA A 765 -16.87 5.36 5.25
C ALA A 765 -17.34 4.17 6.09
N LYS A 766 -16.73 2.99 5.94
CA LYS A 766 -17.04 1.79 6.74
C LYS A 766 -16.74 1.96 8.23
N LEU A 767 -15.63 2.60 8.57
CA LEU A 767 -15.22 2.82 9.95
C LEU A 767 -16.09 3.90 10.62
N VAL A 768 -16.45 4.95 9.88
CA VAL A 768 -17.40 5.96 10.36
C VAL A 768 -18.81 5.37 10.51
N GLN A 769 -19.24 4.54 9.57
CA GLN A 769 -20.52 3.82 9.66
C GLN A 769 -20.57 2.92 10.90
N ARG A 770 -19.47 2.22 11.23
CA ARG A 770 -19.41 1.40 12.45
C ARG A 770 -19.67 2.25 13.70
N THR A 771 -19.01 3.40 13.82
CA THR A 771 -19.26 4.35 14.90
C THR A 771 -20.72 4.83 14.91
N ALA A 772 -21.26 5.19 13.75
CA ALA A 772 -22.65 5.63 13.62
C ALA A 772 -23.64 4.55 14.10
N THR A 773 -23.42 3.29 13.72
CA THR A 773 -24.25 2.14 14.11
C THR A 773 -24.25 1.95 15.62
N TRP A 774 -23.08 2.01 16.27
CA TRP A 774 -22.98 1.92 17.73
C TRP A 774 -23.77 3.04 18.44
N LEU A 775 -23.65 4.28 17.94
CA LEU A 775 -24.35 5.44 18.49
C LEU A 775 -25.89 5.36 18.36
N LEU A 776 -26.43 4.52 17.47
CA LEU A 776 -27.89 4.35 17.34
C LEU A 776 -28.51 3.90 18.67
N THR A 777 -27.80 3.04 19.41
CA THR A 777 -28.30 2.40 20.64
C THR A 777 -27.44 2.65 21.88
N ALA A 778 -26.28 3.32 21.76
CA ALA A 778 -25.49 3.75 22.91
C ALA A 778 -26.36 4.59 23.86
N LYS A 779 -26.21 4.40 25.17
CA LYS A 779 -27.03 5.06 26.20
C LYS A 779 -26.15 5.82 27.20
N PRO A 780 -26.64 6.91 27.80
CA PRO A 780 -25.95 7.54 28.93
C PRO A 780 -25.91 6.60 30.13
N LEU A 781 -24.97 6.86 31.04
CA LEU A 781 -24.98 6.19 32.35
C LEU A 781 -26.14 6.72 33.21
N PRO A 782 -26.78 5.85 34.01
CA PRO A 782 -27.76 6.30 35.00
C PRO A 782 -27.09 7.18 36.04
N TYR A 783 -27.87 8.09 36.63
CA TYR A 783 -27.43 8.92 37.73
C TYR A 783 -26.97 8.05 38.92
N PRO A 784 -25.71 8.14 39.36
CA PRO A 784 -25.14 7.18 40.31
C PRO A 784 -25.32 7.59 41.78
N TYR A 785 -25.82 8.79 42.05
CA TYR A 785 -25.98 9.32 43.42
C TYR A 785 -27.40 9.05 43.96
N PRO A 786 -27.61 9.13 45.28
CA PRO A 786 -28.92 8.92 45.88
C PRO A 786 -30.00 9.85 45.30
N ILE A 787 -31.19 9.29 45.08
CA ILE A 787 -32.39 10.01 44.65
C ILE A 787 -33.46 9.85 45.73
N ASP A 788 -34.02 10.95 46.19
CA ASP A 788 -35.21 10.94 47.04
C ASP A 788 -36.43 10.57 46.19
N SER A 789 -36.84 9.30 46.29
CA SER A 789 -37.96 8.75 45.51
C SER A 789 -39.29 9.45 45.77
N GLN A 790 -39.55 9.93 46.99
CA GLN A 790 -40.81 10.59 47.33
C GLN A 790 -40.85 11.98 46.70
N LEU A 791 -39.75 12.72 46.80
CA LEU A 791 -39.62 14.04 46.19
C LEU A 791 -39.60 13.97 44.65
N ALA A 792 -38.93 12.98 44.07
CA ALA A 792 -38.98 12.72 42.63
C ALA A 792 -40.40 12.38 42.15
N GLN A 793 -41.18 11.63 42.93
CA GLN A 793 -42.59 11.34 42.61
C GLN A 793 -43.46 12.61 42.64
N GLN A 794 -43.16 13.58 43.51
CA GLN A 794 -43.79 14.90 43.49
C GLN A 794 -43.38 15.73 42.27
N GLY A 795 -42.15 15.58 41.80
CA GLY A 795 -41.63 16.28 40.61
C GLY A 795 -42.18 15.75 39.28
N ALA A 796 -42.54 14.47 39.22
CA ALA A 796 -43.05 13.84 38.00
C ALA A 796 -44.26 14.56 37.35
N PRO A 797 -45.35 14.91 38.07
CA PRO A 797 -46.46 15.66 37.47
C PRO A 797 -46.06 17.08 37.04
N ILE A 798 -45.13 17.73 37.75
CA ILE A 798 -44.62 19.06 37.39
C ILE A 798 -43.87 18.98 36.06
N TYR A 799 -43.02 17.96 35.88
CA TYR A 799 -42.35 17.71 34.60
C TYR A 799 -43.34 17.46 33.47
N ALA A 800 -44.37 16.65 33.72
CA ALA A 800 -45.40 16.36 32.73
C ALA A 800 -46.12 17.64 32.27
N GLN A 801 -46.38 18.57 33.19
CA GLN A 801 -47.06 19.83 32.90
C GLN A 801 -46.18 20.86 32.19
N HIS A 802 -44.92 21.02 32.61
CA HIS A 802 -44.07 22.13 32.15
C HIS A 802 -43.01 21.73 31.12
N CYS A 803 -42.55 20.48 31.13
CA CYS A 803 -41.34 20.09 30.40
C CYS A 803 -41.61 19.09 29.26
N ALA A 804 -42.48 18.10 29.51
CA ALA A 804 -42.69 16.96 28.60
C ALA A 804 -43.18 17.37 27.21
N TYR A 805 -43.92 18.48 27.09
CA TYR A 805 -44.36 19.00 25.79
C TYR A 805 -43.20 19.33 24.83
N CYS A 806 -42.11 19.91 25.37
CA CYS A 806 -40.92 20.29 24.61
C CYS A 806 -39.87 19.17 24.60
N HIS A 807 -39.62 18.55 25.74
CA HIS A 807 -38.49 17.64 25.94
C HIS A 807 -38.84 16.15 25.82
N GLY A 808 -40.12 15.84 25.86
CA GLY A 808 -40.65 14.49 25.69
C GLY A 808 -40.61 13.65 26.95
N GLU A 809 -40.87 12.37 26.78
CA GLU A 809 -40.73 11.39 27.85
C GLU A 809 -39.25 11.15 28.22
N ARG A 810 -39.02 10.64 29.43
CA ARG A 810 -37.69 10.29 29.93
C ARG A 810 -36.92 9.30 29.07
N ASN A 811 -37.63 8.28 28.56
CA ASN A 811 -37.02 7.18 27.84
C ASN A 811 -37.27 7.32 26.33
N ALA A 812 -36.34 6.82 25.52
CA ALA A 812 -36.56 6.65 24.10
C ALA A 812 -37.85 5.82 23.87
N PRO A 813 -38.69 6.17 22.89
CA PRO A 813 -38.44 7.10 21.78
C PRO A 813 -38.74 8.60 22.04
N PHE A 814 -38.84 9.05 23.30
CA PHE A 814 -38.97 10.48 23.66
C PHE A 814 -40.24 11.15 23.09
N HIS A 815 -41.41 10.55 23.26
CA HIS A 815 -42.65 11.10 22.72
C HIS A 815 -42.98 12.50 23.27
N GLY A 816 -43.40 13.41 22.39
CA GLY A 816 -43.91 14.73 22.73
C GLY A 816 -44.05 15.60 21.48
N ASP A 817 -44.99 16.54 21.49
CA ASP A 817 -45.39 17.28 20.28
C ASP A 817 -44.29 18.19 19.71
N GLN A 818 -43.41 18.73 20.56
CA GLN A 818 -42.33 19.64 20.16
C GLN A 818 -40.93 19.04 20.32
N VAL A 819 -40.84 17.74 20.59
CA VAL A 819 -39.54 17.05 20.76
C VAL A 819 -38.79 17.06 19.45
N GLY A 820 -37.53 17.49 19.50
CA GLY A 820 -36.69 17.62 18.31
C GLY A 820 -37.18 18.69 17.33
N LYS A 821 -38.06 19.61 17.73
CA LYS A 821 -38.49 20.74 16.90
C LYS A 821 -37.88 22.05 17.40
N VAL A 822 -37.65 22.98 16.48
CA VAL A 822 -37.11 24.31 16.72
C VAL A 822 -38.15 25.19 17.38
N VAL A 823 -37.78 25.77 18.51
CA VAL A 823 -38.49 26.88 19.15
C VAL A 823 -37.93 28.18 18.58
N PRO A 824 -38.77 29.09 18.04
CA PRO A 824 -38.31 30.37 17.52
C PRO A 824 -37.47 31.16 18.52
N ILE A 825 -36.43 31.85 18.04
CA ILE A 825 -35.47 32.58 18.88
C ILE A 825 -36.15 33.63 19.76
N GLU A 826 -37.20 34.28 19.27
CA GLU A 826 -37.99 35.28 20.00
C GLU A 826 -38.81 34.67 21.15
N LYS A 827 -39.08 33.36 21.09
CA LYS A 827 -39.84 32.63 22.11
C LYS A 827 -38.93 31.96 23.15
N ILE A 828 -37.83 31.34 22.71
CA ILE A 828 -36.88 30.70 23.63
C ILE A 828 -35.99 31.73 24.32
N GLY A 829 -35.71 32.86 23.67
CA GLY A 829 -35.03 34.01 24.25
C GLY A 829 -33.55 33.83 24.57
N THR A 830 -32.95 32.66 24.30
CA THR A 830 -31.53 32.38 24.57
C THR A 830 -30.61 33.15 23.62
N ASP A 831 -29.30 33.15 23.90
CA ASP A 831 -28.27 33.79 23.06
C ASP A 831 -28.39 33.38 21.57
N ARG A 832 -28.34 34.36 20.67
CA ARG A 832 -28.60 34.18 19.23
C ARG A 832 -27.34 33.99 18.38
N SER A 833 -26.13 34.15 18.93
CA SER A 833 -24.89 34.20 18.16
C SER A 833 -24.67 32.94 17.32
N ARG A 834 -24.83 31.75 17.92
CA ARG A 834 -24.71 30.49 17.16
C ARG A 834 -25.69 30.45 15.99
N LEU A 835 -26.96 30.76 16.25
CA LEU A 835 -28.00 30.79 15.23
C LEU A 835 -27.58 31.72 14.09
N ASP A 836 -27.22 32.97 14.39
CA ASP A 836 -26.85 33.95 13.38
C ASP A 836 -25.60 33.57 12.57
N SER A 837 -24.63 32.87 13.18
CA SER A 837 -23.45 32.38 12.48
C SER A 837 -23.76 31.34 11.39
N TYR A 838 -24.81 30.55 11.55
CA TYR A 838 -25.29 29.66 10.49
C TYR A 838 -26.19 30.41 9.53
N THR A 839 -25.76 30.62 8.28
CA THR A 839 -26.54 31.33 7.27
C THR A 839 -27.08 30.41 6.18
N TYR A 840 -28.03 30.92 5.40
CA TYR A 840 -28.49 30.24 4.18
C TYR A 840 -27.33 29.91 3.24
N LEU A 841 -26.35 30.81 3.10
CA LEU A 841 -25.19 30.58 2.24
C LEU A 841 -24.30 29.45 2.75
N VAL A 842 -24.13 29.33 4.08
CA VAL A 842 -23.41 28.19 4.68
C VAL A 842 -24.15 26.88 4.39
N ALA A 843 -25.47 26.83 4.61
CA ALA A 843 -26.28 25.65 4.32
C ALA A 843 -26.19 25.24 2.83
N ALA A 844 -26.29 26.20 1.91
CA ALA A 844 -26.19 25.94 0.48
C ALA A 844 -24.80 25.38 0.09
N ASN A 845 -23.71 25.92 0.66
CA ASN A 845 -22.36 25.44 0.39
C ASN A 845 -22.10 24.05 1.02
N GLN A 846 -22.63 23.78 2.22
CA GLN A 846 -22.56 22.45 2.82
C GLN A 846 -23.21 21.38 1.94
N GLY A 847 -24.30 21.73 1.25
CA GLY A 847 -24.92 20.91 0.22
C GLY A 847 -23.94 20.38 -0.84
N THR A 848 -22.80 21.06 -1.07
CA THR A 848 -21.83 20.69 -2.11
C THR A 848 -20.71 19.76 -1.61
N LEU A 849 -20.55 19.55 -0.30
CA LEU A 849 -19.38 18.89 0.29
C LEU A 849 -19.10 17.47 -0.22
N TYR A 850 -20.14 16.75 -0.65
CA TYR A 850 -20.04 15.37 -1.15
C TYR A 850 -20.37 15.24 -2.65
N ALA A 851 -20.71 16.35 -3.31
CA ALA A 851 -21.05 16.38 -4.73
C ALA A 851 -19.86 15.94 -5.61
N GLY A 852 -20.11 15.07 -6.57
CA GLY A 852 -19.10 14.57 -7.53
C GLY A 852 -18.19 13.46 -7.01
N TYR A 853 -18.52 12.83 -5.88
CA TYR A 853 -17.79 11.69 -5.32
C TYR A 853 -18.64 10.42 -5.31
N GLU A 854 -19.17 10.01 -6.48
CA GLU A 854 -20.11 8.88 -6.57
C GLU A 854 -19.54 7.57 -6.00
N LYS A 855 -19.95 7.20 -4.78
CA LYS A 855 -19.67 5.87 -4.19
C LYS A 855 -20.71 5.48 -3.15
N ASP A 856 -20.70 4.20 -2.79
CA ASP A 856 -21.47 3.72 -1.65
C ASP A 856 -20.80 4.15 -0.33
N TRP A 857 -21.49 5.00 0.42
CA TRP A 857 -21.04 5.49 1.73
C TRP A 857 -21.37 4.51 2.87
N GLY A 858 -22.18 3.47 2.61
CA GLY A 858 -22.62 2.48 3.60
C GLY A 858 -23.82 2.91 4.44
N PHE A 859 -24.30 4.15 4.35
CA PHE A 859 -25.41 4.66 5.15
C PHE A 859 -26.76 4.40 4.45
N GLY A 860 -27.49 3.32 4.82
CA GLY A 860 -28.87 3.07 4.36
C GLY A 860 -29.04 2.92 2.84
N PRO A 861 -30.26 3.07 2.28
CA PRO A 861 -30.45 3.12 0.82
C PRO A 861 -29.45 4.11 0.21
N PRO A 862 -28.86 3.82 -0.98
CA PRO A 862 -27.64 4.46 -1.46
C PRO A 862 -27.64 5.96 -1.16
N TYR A 863 -26.78 6.36 -0.23
CA TYR A 863 -26.83 7.71 0.31
C TYR A 863 -26.64 8.73 -0.83
N PRO A 864 -27.45 9.81 -0.90
CA PRO A 864 -27.32 10.82 -1.93
C PRO A 864 -25.88 11.34 -2.00
N GLN A 865 -25.35 11.52 -3.20
CA GLN A 865 -23.97 11.98 -3.42
C GLN A 865 -23.80 13.47 -3.11
N ARG A 866 -24.59 14.02 -2.18
CA ARG A 866 -24.59 15.40 -1.70
C ARG A 866 -25.47 15.52 -0.45
N PHE A 867 -25.25 16.54 0.36
CA PHE A 867 -26.15 16.83 1.48
C PHE A 867 -27.44 17.50 1.01
N SER A 868 -28.55 17.17 1.65
CA SER A 868 -29.91 17.60 1.26
C SER A 868 -30.83 17.95 2.43
N HIS A 869 -30.44 17.62 3.66
CA HIS A 869 -31.23 17.90 4.86
C HIS A 869 -30.77 19.16 5.62
N PHE A 870 -29.61 19.73 5.26
CA PHE A 870 -29.13 20.98 5.85
C PHE A 870 -29.96 22.19 5.41
N HIS A 871 -30.43 22.98 6.38
CA HIS A 871 -31.22 24.18 6.13
C HIS A 871 -31.10 25.20 7.27
N LYS A 872 -31.28 26.47 6.94
CA LYS A 872 -31.33 27.55 7.93
C LYS A 872 -32.69 27.55 8.65
N THR A 873 -32.66 27.57 9.98
CA THR A 873 -33.84 27.70 10.86
C THR A 873 -33.91 29.09 11.50
N GLN A 874 -34.88 29.30 12.39
CA GLN A 874 -35.14 30.56 13.10
C GLN A 874 -35.05 30.41 14.63
N GLY A 875 -34.32 29.43 15.15
CA GLY A 875 -34.27 29.17 16.60
C GLY A 875 -33.46 27.93 16.99
N TYR A 876 -33.74 27.38 18.17
CA TYR A 876 -33.03 26.21 18.71
C TYR A 876 -33.97 25.02 18.93
N ALA A 877 -33.47 23.82 18.68
CA ALA A 877 -34.22 22.57 18.77
C ALA A 877 -34.35 22.07 20.21
N ASN A 878 -35.56 21.62 20.58
CA ASN A 878 -35.79 20.97 21.86
C ASN A 878 -35.15 19.58 21.89
N SER A 879 -34.09 19.42 22.67
CA SER A 879 -33.43 18.13 22.83
C SER A 879 -34.13 17.27 23.89
N PRO A 880 -34.30 15.95 23.67
CA PRO A 880 -34.52 15.00 24.75
C PRO A 880 -33.51 15.17 25.89
N LEU A 881 -33.95 14.87 27.12
CA LEU A 881 -33.20 15.09 28.37
C LEU A 881 -32.52 13.81 28.90
N ASP A 882 -32.40 12.76 28.11
CA ASP A 882 -31.66 11.56 28.48
C ASP A 882 -30.21 11.86 28.86
N GLY A 883 -29.82 11.40 30.06
CA GLY A 883 -28.50 11.68 30.62
C GLY A 883 -28.25 13.15 30.92
N ILE A 884 -29.30 13.95 31.20
CA ILE A 884 -29.18 15.39 31.47
C ILE A 884 -28.13 15.73 32.52
N TRP A 885 -27.97 14.86 33.52
CA TRP A 885 -26.99 15.05 34.59
C TRP A 885 -25.53 15.13 34.09
N LEU A 886 -25.22 14.54 32.93
CA LEU A 886 -23.89 14.56 32.29
C LEU A 886 -23.68 15.72 31.31
N ARG A 887 -24.68 16.60 31.15
CA ARG A 887 -24.71 17.61 30.08
C ARG A 887 -24.49 19.03 30.59
N ALA A 888 -24.04 19.19 31.83
CA ALA A 888 -23.64 20.48 32.35
C ALA A 888 -22.32 20.96 31.71
N PRO A 889 -22.13 22.27 31.51
CA PRO A 889 -23.11 23.35 31.71
C PRO A 889 -24.26 23.34 30.69
N TYR A 890 -25.39 23.97 31.03
CA TYR A 890 -26.63 23.93 30.27
C TYR A 890 -26.82 25.13 29.32
N LEU A 891 -27.83 25.00 28.43
CA LEU A 891 -28.05 25.79 27.21
C LEU A 891 -27.05 25.48 26.09
N HIS A 892 -27.35 25.91 24.86
CA HIS A 892 -26.57 25.57 23.66
C HIS A 892 -25.12 26.09 23.69
N ASN A 893 -24.84 27.09 24.53
CA ASN A 893 -23.53 27.73 24.71
C ASN A 893 -22.92 27.44 26.09
N GLY A 894 -23.56 26.59 26.90
CA GLY A 894 -23.10 26.21 28.24
C GLY A 894 -22.95 27.40 29.18
N SER A 895 -23.91 28.32 29.19
CA SER A 895 -23.88 29.57 29.97
C SER A 895 -24.55 29.47 31.34
N VAL A 896 -25.15 28.31 31.67
CA VAL A 896 -25.76 28.06 32.99
C VAL A 896 -25.09 26.86 33.66
N PRO A 897 -24.43 27.00 34.83
CA PRO A 897 -23.52 25.99 35.36
C PRO A 897 -24.19 24.67 35.80
N ASN A 898 -25.41 24.74 36.33
CA ASN A 898 -26.09 23.62 36.97
C ASN A 898 -27.62 23.66 36.72
N LEU A 899 -28.35 22.54 36.88
CA LEU A 899 -29.80 22.52 36.59
C LEU A 899 -30.60 23.36 37.57
N ARG A 900 -30.13 23.48 38.82
CA ARG A 900 -30.80 24.32 39.81
C ARG A 900 -30.91 25.77 39.33
N GLU A 901 -29.83 26.33 38.80
CA GLU A 901 -29.84 27.68 38.23
C GLU A 901 -30.62 27.77 36.91
N LEU A 902 -30.68 26.70 36.12
CA LEU A 902 -31.52 26.67 34.91
C LEU A 902 -33.01 26.84 35.24
N LEU A 903 -33.44 26.34 36.42
CA LEU A 903 -34.78 26.52 36.95
C LEU A 903 -35.00 27.88 37.63
N GLU A 904 -34.03 28.79 37.60
CA GLU A 904 -34.19 30.17 38.05
C GLU A 904 -34.38 31.13 36.86
N PRO A 905 -35.12 32.24 37.03
CA PRO A 905 -35.12 33.33 36.07
C PRO A 905 -33.68 33.80 35.81
N SER A 906 -33.41 34.27 34.58
CA SER A 906 -32.06 34.64 34.16
C SER A 906 -31.37 35.67 35.08
N ALA A 907 -32.13 36.60 35.65
CA ALA A 907 -31.66 37.59 36.63
C ALA A 907 -31.06 36.99 37.92
N ASN A 908 -31.39 35.73 38.25
CA ASN A 908 -30.92 35.03 39.44
C ASN A 908 -29.84 33.98 39.12
N ARG A 909 -29.42 33.85 37.86
CA ARG A 909 -28.35 32.94 37.43
C ARG A 909 -26.99 33.60 37.61
N SER A 910 -25.96 32.78 37.79
CA SER A 910 -24.57 33.26 37.89
C SER A 910 -24.17 34.03 36.64
N VAL A 911 -23.65 35.25 36.83
CA VAL A 911 -23.10 36.08 35.74
C VAL A 911 -21.70 35.60 35.36
N THR A 912 -20.93 35.15 36.35
CA THR A 912 -19.59 34.58 36.20
C THR A 912 -19.45 33.28 36.99
N PHE A 913 -18.80 32.28 36.39
CA PHE A 913 -18.50 30.99 37.01
C PHE A 913 -17.27 30.35 36.34
N TYR A 914 -16.82 29.20 36.82
CA TYR A 914 -15.63 28.51 36.33
C TYR A 914 -15.98 27.21 35.60
N ARG A 915 -15.30 26.95 34.47
CA ARG A 915 -15.46 25.76 33.62
C ARG A 915 -14.19 24.91 33.55
N GLY A 916 -14.37 23.62 33.25
CA GLY A 916 -13.29 22.65 33.06
C GLY A 916 -13.01 21.78 34.29
N ASN A 917 -13.80 21.90 35.35
CA ASN A 917 -13.77 20.97 36.48
C ASN A 917 -14.69 19.77 36.18
N ASP A 918 -14.20 18.55 36.41
CA ASP A 918 -14.96 17.31 36.26
C ASP A 918 -15.46 16.74 37.59
N VAL A 919 -15.25 17.42 38.72
CA VAL A 919 -15.88 17.09 40.00
C VAL A 919 -17.37 17.40 39.93
N TYR A 920 -18.19 16.39 40.24
CA TYR A 920 -19.64 16.50 40.14
C TYR A 920 -20.26 17.08 41.42
N ASP A 921 -21.26 17.95 41.25
CA ASP A 921 -22.11 18.48 42.31
C ASP A 921 -23.51 17.84 42.21
N PRO A 922 -23.81 16.81 43.04
CA PRO A 922 -25.11 16.16 43.03
C PRO A 922 -26.24 17.00 43.63
N GLN A 923 -25.93 18.05 44.39
CA GLN A 923 -26.94 18.92 44.99
C GLN A 923 -27.56 19.86 43.96
N ASN A 924 -26.71 20.49 43.15
CA ASN A 924 -27.17 21.44 42.12
C ASN A 924 -27.33 20.78 40.73
N VAL A 925 -26.86 19.53 40.57
CA VAL A 925 -26.90 18.72 39.34
C VAL A 925 -26.12 19.40 38.21
N GLY A 926 -24.81 19.38 38.36
CA GLY A 926 -23.83 19.90 37.40
C GLY A 926 -22.41 19.62 37.86
N PHE A 927 -21.43 20.33 37.29
CA PHE A 927 -20.04 20.28 37.77
C PHE A 927 -19.77 21.44 38.73
N VAL A 928 -18.83 21.24 39.65
CA VAL A 928 -18.39 22.29 40.58
C VAL A 928 -17.83 23.47 39.78
N SER A 929 -18.49 24.62 39.88
CA SER A 929 -18.23 25.81 39.05
C SER A 929 -17.91 27.08 39.84
N ASN A 930 -17.79 26.98 41.16
CA ASN A 930 -17.56 28.10 42.07
C ASN A 930 -16.11 28.20 42.58
N VAL A 931 -15.19 27.42 41.99
CA VAL A 931 -13.77 27.40 42.34
C VAL A 931 -12.92 27.83 41.15
N ALA A 932 -12.01 28.78 41.37
CA ALA A 932 -11.12 29.29 40.33
C ALA A 932 -9.92 28.37 40.06
N GLU A 933 -9.50 27.63 41.09
CA GLU A 933 -8.33 26.75 41.04
C GLU A 933 -8.56 25.56 41.97
N GLN A 934 -8.05 24.40 41.57
CA GLN A 934 -8.03 23.20 42.41
C GLN A 934 -6.80 22.33 42.09
N ASN A 935 -6.09 21.89 43.12
CA ASN A 935 -4.89 21.04 42.99
C ASN A 935 -3.83 21.60 42.01
N GLY A 936 -3.65 22.93 41.97
CA GLY A 936 -2.71 23.60 41.07
C GLY A 936 -3.16 23.67 39.61
N MET A 937 -4.42 23.37 39.31
CA MET A 937 -5.05 23.58 38.00
C MET A 937 -6.02 24.76 38.07
N SER A 938 -5.78 25.79 37.26
CA SER A 938 -6.69 26.93 37.13
C SER A 938 -7.83 26.61 36.15
N PHE A 939 -9.06 26.95 36.53
CA PHE A 939 -10.24 26.77 35.71
C PHE A 939 -10.59 28.01 34.91
N PHE A 940 -11.31 27.83 33.80
CA PHE A 940 -11.63 28.91 32.89
C PHE A 940 -12.76 29.77 33.45
N ALA A 941 -12.48 31.04 33.70
CA ALA A 941 -13.51 32.03 34.09
C ALA A 941 -14.43 32.30 32.90
N TYR A 942 -15.69 31.91 33.02
CA TYR A 942 -16.74 32.14 32.04
C TYR A 942 -17.54 33.37 32.43
N ASP A 943 -17.62 34.33 31.51
CA ASP A 943 -18.39 35.56 31.63
C ASP A 943 -19.58 35.53 30.66
N THR A 944 -20.79 35.57 31.21
CA THR A 944 -22.06 35.52 30.46
C THR A 944 -22.41 36.83 29.77
N THR A 945 -21.72 37.93 30.12
CA THR A 945 -21.91 39.24 29.47
C THR A 945 -21.16 39.37 28.14
N ALA A 946 -20.21 38.46 27.88
CA ALA A 946 -19.47 38.41 26.63
C ALA A 946 -20.37 37.95 25.47
N VAL A 947 -20.08 38.42 24.26
CA VAL A 947 -20.82 38.07 23.03
C VAL A 947 -20.80 36.55 22.82
N GLY A 948 -21.98 35.94 22.63
CA GLY A 948 -22.15 34.51 22.44
C GLY A 948 -22.19 33.68 23.73
N ASN A 949 -22.06 34.32 24.89
CA ASN A 949 -22.07 33.66 26.21
C ASN A 949 -23.34 33.96 27.01
N GLY A 950 -24.35 34.59 26.40
CA GLY A 950 -25.58 34.98 27.09
C GLY A 950 -26.28 33.81 27.81
N HIS A 951 -26.74 34.08 29.02
CA HIS A 951 -27.43 33.13 29.91
C HIS A 951 -28.94 33.38 30.07
N GLN A 952 -29.50 34.28 29.25
CA GLN A 952 -30.92 34.62 29.20
C GLN A 952 -31.77 33.52 28.54
N GLY A 953 -33.10 33.66 28.60
CA GLY A 953 -34.02 32.75 27.93
C GLY A 953 -34.20 31.42 28.65
N HIS A 954 -35.04 30.56 28.07
CA HIS A 954 -35.57 29.37 28.75
C HIS A 954 -36.12 29.75 30.14
N GLU A 955 -37.01 30.75 30.16
CA GLU A 955 -37.54 31.37 31.37
C GLU A 955 -39.01 31.81 31.21
N GLY A 956 -39.71 31.88 32.34
CA GLY A 956 -41.14 32.05 32.49
C GLY A 956 -41.87 30.76 32.87
N SER A 957 -43.18 30.86 33.12
CA SER A 957 -44.06 29.76 33.53
C SER A 957 -43.98 28.51 32.64
N ALA A 958 -43.79 28.69 31.34
CA ALA A 958 -43.65 27.58 30.38
C ALA A 958 -42.37 26.75 30.57
N TYR A 959 -41.35 27.29 31.26
CA TYR A 959 -40.04 26.65 31.45
C TYR A 959 -39.77 26.27 32.92
N GLY A 960 -40.76 26.46 33.80
CA GLY A 960 -40.66 26.12 35.21
C GLY A 960 -39.90 27.12 36.09
N THR A 961 -39.46 28.27 35.56
CA THR A 961 -38.70 29.24 36.36
C THR A 961 -39.57 30.04 37.35
N ASP A 962 -40.88 30.10 37.09
CA ASP A 962 -41.86 30.79 37.95
C ASP A 962 -42.46 29.86 39.03
N LEU A 963 -42.04 28.58 39.04
CA LEU A 963 -42.47 27.61 40.05
C LEU A 963 -42.05 28.03 41.45
N LEU A 964 -42.78 27.58 42.47
CA LEU A 964 -42.39 27.80 43.85
C LEU A 964 -41.09 27.03 44.17
N PRO A 965 -40.27 27.50 45.14
CA PRO A 965 -39.00 26.85 45.47
C PRO A 965 -39.10 25.35 45.81
N ALA A 966 -40.22 24.92 46.42
CA ALA A 966 -40.47 23.51 46.72
C ALA A 966 -40.74 22.68 45.46
N GLU A 967 -41.48 23.23 44.50
CA GLU A 967 -41.80 22.62 43.21
C GLU A 967 -40.53 22.50 42.34
N LYS A 968 -39.70 23.55 42.31
CA LYS A 968 -38.37 23.50 41.64
C LYS A 968 -37.50 22.38 42.20
N ARG A 969 -37.49 22.22 43.54
CA ARG A 969 -36.72 21.16 44.20
C ARG A 969 -37.24 19.77 43.84
N ALA A 970 -38.56 19.59 43.81
CA ALA A 970 -39.19 18.35 43.39
C ALA A 970 -38.88 18.02 41.92
N LEU A 971 -38.98 19.01 41.03
CA LEU A 971 -38.64 18.88 39.62
C LEU A 971 -37.16 18.54 39.43
N LEU A 972 -36.24 19.22 40.11
CA LEU A 972 -34.81 18.92 40.07
C LEU A 972 -34.51 17.48 40.51
N GLU A 973 -35.16 17.00 41.57
CA GLU A 973 -35.00 15.62 42.04
C GLU A 973 -35.53 14.60 41.01
N TYR A 974 -36.65 14.91 40.34
CA TYR A 974 -37.16 14.06 39.26
C TYR A 974 -36.24 14.02 38.04
N LEU A 975 -35.60 15.14 37.69
CA LEU A 975 -34.64 15.21 36.58
C LEU A 975 -33.40 14.36 36.81
N LYS A 976 -33.02 14.06 38.07
CA LYS A 976 -31.96 13.08 38.38
C LYS A 976 -32.30 11.66 37.91
N THR A 977 -33.56 11.37 37.60
CA THR A 977 -33.97 10.03 37.13
C THR A 977 -33.74 9.81 35.63
N PHE A 978 -33.41 10.86 34.87
CA PHE A 978 -33.14 10.86 33.42
C PHE A 978 -31.68 10.53 33.11
#